data_AF-A0A927M8T6-F1
#
_entry.id   AF-A0A927M8T6-F1
#
_cell.length_a   1.000
_cell.length_b   1.000
_cell.length_c   1.000
_cell.angle_alpha   90.00
_cell.angle_beta   90.00
_cell.angle_gamma   90.00
#
_symmetry.space_group_name_H-M   'P 1'
#
loop_
_entity.id
_entity.type
_entity.pdbx_description
1 polymer ?
#
loop_
_entity_poly.entity_id
_entity_poly.type
_entity_poly.pdbx_seq_one_letter_code
_entity_poly.pdbx_strand_id
1 'polypeptide(L)'
;MSRRRHIFGALLVTATVLAGAPTGVQAGERHRPESAPSFDLQAHRGGLGLRVENTLASFGNALRLGVSTLELDVQITADRQAVVTHDRRVTGTKCVDTGPATPGDTAFPYVGKYVNTLTLAQVRTLDCGSRTLADKPGQLAVPGARMPLLREVFALVKRYGADDVTLNVETKVEAGAPAETAPREQFVQVTAAEIRATGLLEQVTIQSFDWGALMRMRQVEPRLPLVALTNYDFLQTGAPGASPWLGGLDIDDFGGDPIRAIRTFGARTFSPVHGFPQNGTVTEPGYRPYVTKQLVEHAHRNGVRVVPWTVDDVPTMAKLLDDGVDGIITDYPDRLRTLLAQRRIALPRGYAAPFDIQAHRGGRATRPENTLPAFRNALENSAISTLELDTGVTRDGQLVVLHDRTINGSHCEDTAPASPGDRAFPYVGKLVHDLTWKQIRTIDCGSKTLPELPDQVAVPGAGIPTLDQVFDLVRSSGRRDVRLNIETKLSPLVADTEPYRSFTAKLVRAIERAGLTDRVTIQSFDWRTITYARQLNRKIGTVALVWQYGPAECASLADECSLRAVYGDRSVRSPWTAGLDWWRYQDLGKLVRAAGAGTVSANWQVHDSAQGIVRSTDWYLRQDPAYFHGPTVPELQRRYGLKVVPYTVDDPAVMQRVIDLGVDGIITDYPERLVAVAIRNGLR
;
A
#
# COMPACT_ATOMS: atom_id res chain seq x y z
N MET A 1 42.09 -6.77 -53.34
CA MET A 1 41.60 -6.15 -54.61
C MET A 1 40.11 -6.49 -54.75
N SER A 2 39.21 -5.70 -55.37
CA SER A 2 39.20 -4.25 -55.62
C SER A 2 37.75 -3.73 -55.70
N ARG A 3 37.61 -2.42 -55.41
CA ARG A 3 36.54 -1.41 -55.67
C ARG A 3 35.45 -1.72 -56.75
N ARG A 4 34.25 -1.09 -56.76
CA ARG A 4 33.35 -0.39 -55.78
C ARG A 4 32.11 0.16 -56.56
N ARG A 5 30.97 0.38 -55.87
CA ARG A 5 29.89 1.39 -56.14
C ARG A 5 28.81 1.24 -57.26
N HIS A 6 27.54 1.33 -56.82
CA HIS A 6 26.41 2.18 -57.33
C HIS A 6 25.77 1.91 -58.73
N ILE A 7 24.47 2.23 -59.03
CA ILE A 7 23.19 2.39 -58.28
C ILE A 7 21.99 2.39 -59.28
N PHE A 8 20.81 1.88 -58.89
CA PHE A 8 19.41 2.04 -59.40
C PHE A 8 19.04 2.35 -60.88
N GLY A 9 17.92 1.77 -61.33
CA GLY A 9 17.08 2.30 -62.42
C GLY A 9 15.88 1.40 -62.80
N ALA A 10 14.66 1.74 -62.34
CA ALA A 10 13.40 1.02 -62.64
C ALA A 10 12.17 1.95 -62.51
N LEU A 11 10.98 1.53 -62.98
CA LEU A 11 9.77 2.37 -63.10
C LEU A 11 8.45 1.52 -63.16
N LEU A 12 7.28 2.18 -63.32
CA LEU A 12 5.89 1.66 -63.46
C LEU A 12 5.20 1.16 -62.17
N VAL A 13 3.87 1.30 -61.97
CA VAL A 13 2.82 2.22 -62.51
C VAL A 13 1.58 2.16 -61.58
N THR A 14 0.84 3.28 -61.44
CA THR A 14 -0.60 3.28 -61.08
C THR A 14 -1.26 4.60 -61.50
N ALA A 15 -2.58 4.59 -61.74
CA ALA A 15 -3.31 5.70 -62.36
C ALA A 15 -4.14 6.55 -61.36
N THR A 16 -4.42 7.80 -61.74
CA THR A 16 -5.25 8.77 -61.00
C THR A 16 -6.68 8.82 -61.52
N VAL A 17 -7.65 8.93 -60.61
CA VAL A 17 -9.03 9.37 -60.88
C VAL A 17 -9.44 10.36 -59.80
N LEU A 18 -10.09 11.45 -60.19
CA LEU A 18 -10.59 12.51 -59.31
C LEU A 18 -12.05 12.27 -58.93
N ALA A 19 -12.40 12.50 -57.66
CA ALA A 19 -13.77 12.66 -57.18
C ALA A 19 -13.80 13.73 -56.07
N GLY A 20 -14.89 14.51 -56.01
CA GLY A 20 -15.00 15.70 -55.16
C GLY A 20 -15.26 15.43 -53.67
N ALA A 21 -15.00 16.43 -52.83
CA ALA A 21 -15.23 16.35 -51.39
C ALA A 21 -16.69 16.67 -51.01
N PRO A 22 -17.37 15.83 -50.21
CA PRO A 22 -18.55 16.23 -49.45
C PRO A 22 -18.16 16.95 -48.15
N THR A 23 -19.07 17.76 -47.63
CA THR A 23 -18.89 18.55 -46.39
C THR A 23 -18.98 17.69 -45.12
N GLY A 24 -18.48 18.26 -44.01
CA GLY A 24 -18.19 17.52 -42.79
C GLY A 24 -19.36 16.78 -42.14
N VAL A 25 -19.06 15.57 -41.65
CA VAL A 25 -19.89 14.80 -40.72
C VAL A 25 -19.27 14.94 -39.33
N GLN A 26 -20.08 15.21 -38.31
CA GLN A 26 -19.60 15.32 -36.92
C GLN A 26 -19.01 13.98 -36.45
N ALA A 27 -17.93 14.05 -35.67
CA ALA A 27 -17.36 12.88 -35.01
C ALA A 27 -18.32 12.41 -33.90
N GLY A 28 -19.20 11.46 -34.22
CA GLY A 28 -20.10 10.84 -33.25
C GLY A 28 -19.30 10.15 -32.14
N GLU A 29 -19.63 10.47 -30.89
CA GLU A 29 -19.00 9.85 -29.72
C GLU A 29 -19.19 8.33 -29.76
N ARG A 30 -18.10 7.59 -29.61
CA ARG A 30 -18.16 6.13 -29.43
C ARG A 30 -18.58 5.82 -27.99
N HIS A 31 -19.85 6.00 -27.69
CA HIS A 31 -20.45 5.38 -26.51
C HIS A 31 -20.13 3.87 -26.54
N ARG A 32 -19.41 3.40 -25.53
CA ARG A 32 -19.43 1.97 -25.19
C ARG A 32 -20.87 1.61 -24.85
N PRO A 33 -21.36 0.41 -25.21
CA PRO A 33 -22.64 -0.05 -24.70
C PRO A 33 -22.54 -0.12 -23.17
N GLU A 34 -23.40 0.62 -22.47
CA GLU A 34 -23.48 0.54 -21.01
C GLU A 34 -23.95 -0.86 -20.63
N SER A 35 -23.03 -1.65 -20.06
CA SER A 35 -23.44 -2.74 -19.17
C SER A 35 -24.26 -2.13 -18.05
N ALA A 36 -25.44 -2.69 -17.76
CA ALA A 36 -26.32 -2.21 -16.69
C ALA A 36 -25.50 -1.94 -15.40
N PRO A 37 -25.61 -0.75 -14.79
CA PRO A 37 -24.69 -0.32 -13.75
C PRO A 37 -24.71 -1.30 -12.57
N SER A 38 -23.53 -1.73 -12.14
CA SER A 38 -23.37 -2.58 -10.97
C SER A 38 -23.80 -1.82 -9.71
N PHE A 39 -24.50 -2.52 -8.81
CA PHE A 39 -24.97 -1.96 -7.54
C PHE A 39 -23.83 -1.26 -6.76
N ASP A 40 -24.10 -0.05 -6.30
CA ASP A 40 -23.11 0.84 -5.67
C ASP A 40 -23.01 0.57 -4.15
N LEU A 41 -22.20 -0.43 -3.80
CA LEU A 41 -21.84 -0.73 -2.42
C LEU A 41 -20.78 0.28 -1.95
N GLN A 42 -21.19 1.24 -1.13
CA GLN A 42 -20.29 2.26 -0.56
C GLN A 42 -19.93 1.93 0.90
N ALA A 43 -18.62 1.97 1.21
CA ALA A 43 -18.13 1.79 2.58
C ALA A 43 -18.07 3.15 3.30
N HIS A 44 -19.04 3.43 4.18
CA HIS A 44 -19.13 4.68 4.95
C HIS A 44 -17.87 4.88 5.78
N ARG A 45 -17.12 5.95 5.52
CA ARG A 45 -15.83 6.30 6.13
C ARG A 45 -14.78 5.18 6.03
N GLY A 46 -14.85 4.37 4.97
CA GLY A 46 -14.05 3.16 4.77
C GLY A 46 -14.54 1.91 5.51
N GLY A 47 -15.79 1.91 6.01
CA GLY A 47 -16.36 0.81 6.80
C GLY A 47 -16.16 1.01 8.31
N LEU A 48 -16.71 2.12 8.83
CA LEU A 48 -16.64 2.54 10.23
C LEU A 48 -16.99 1.42 11.24
N GLY A 49 -17.88 0.49 10.89
CA GLY A 49 -18.30 -0.62 11.76
C GLY A 49 -17.24 -1.72 11.91
N LEU A 50 -16.28 -1.79 10.98
CA LEU A 50 -15.21 -2.79 10.95
C LEU A 50 -13.88 -2.23 11.46
N ARG A 51 -13.62 -0.94 11.28
CA ARG A 51 -12.37 -0.27 11.65
C ARG A 51 -12.61 1.23 11.83
N VAL A 52 -11.82 1.88 12.68
CA VAL A 52 -12.00 3.32 13.01
C VAL A 52 -12.05 4.21 11.74
N GLU A 53 -13.08 5.06 11.70
CA GLU A 53 -13.49 5.87 10.54
C GLU A 53 -12.39 6.73 9.92
N ASN A 54 -12.51 6.96 8.61
CA ASN A 54 -11.72 7.93 7.84
C ASN A 54 -10.19 7.74 7.90
N THR A 55 -9.71 6.59 8.38
CA THR A 55 -8.28 6.24 8.41
C THR A 55 -7.86 5.59 7.09
N LEU A 56 -6.59 5.75 6.68
CA LEU A 56 -6.04 4.97 5.56
C LEU A 56 -6.25 3.46 5.76
N ALA A 57 -6.21 3.01 7.01
CA ALA A 57 -6.49 1.65 7.41
C ALA A 57 -7.94 1.18 7.11
N SER A 58 -8.97 2.03 7.30
CA SER A 58 -10.35 1.67 6.93
C SER A 58 -10.51 1.60 5.41
N PHE A 59 -10.00 2.61 4.68
CA PHE A 59 -10.02 2.60 3.21
C PHE A 59 -9.28 1.40 2.60
N GLY A 60 -8.10 1.04 3.12
CA GLY A 60 -7.35 -0.15 2.70
C GLY A 60 -8.11 -1.46 2.98
N ASN A 61 -8.80 -1.53 4.13
CA ASN A 61 -9.67 -2.65 4.48
C ASN A 61 -10.86 -2.79 3.51
N ALA A 62 -11.51 -1.68 3.14
CA ALA A 62 -12.60 -1.67 2.17
C ALA A 62 -12.12 -2.06 0.75
N LEU A 63 -10.97 -1.56 0.29
CA LEU A 63 -10.35 -1.96 -0.98
C LEU A 63 -10.03 -3.46 -1.01
N ARG A 64 -9.50 -4.02 0.08
CA ARG A 64 -9.27 -5.47 0.22
C ARG A 64 -10.55 -6.30 0.20
N LEU A 65 -11.59 -5.85 0.91
CA LEU A 65 -12.89 -6.51 0.98
C LEU A 65 -13.59 -6.53 -0.39
N GLY A 66 -13.42 -5.46 -1.17
CA GLY A 66 -14.06 -5.23 -2.45
C GLY A 66 -15.37 -4.48 -2.29
N VAL A 67 -15.34 -3.19 -2.61
CA VAL A 67 -16.47 -2.26 -2.56
C VAL A 67 -16.51 -1.48 -3.87
N SER A 68 -17.68 -0.96 -4.25
CA SER A 68 -17.81 -0.10 -5.44
C SER A 68 -17.17 1.27 -5.19
N THR A 69 -17.33 1.75 -3.95
CA THR A 69 -17.06 3.14 -3.59
C THR A 69 -16.49 3.25 -2.19
N LEU A 70 -15.46 4.07 -2.04
CA LEU A 70 -15.00 4.58 -0.76
C LEU A 70 -15.78 5.87 -0.45
N GLU A 71 -16.61 5.84 0.58
CA GLU A 71 -17.28 7.05 1.09
C GLU A 71 -16.39 7.68 2.17
N LEU A 72 -16.24 9.01 2.16
CA LEU A 72 -15.38 9.73 3.09
C LEU A 72 -15.78 11.19 3.31
N ASP A 73 -15.54 11.67 4.52
CA ASP A 73 -15.81 13.05 4.93
C ASP A 73 -14.55 13.93 4.83
N VAL A 74 -14.64 15.14 4.27
CA VAL A 74 -13.55 16.12 4.27
C VAL A 74 -13.87 17.28 5.22
N GLN A 75 -12.83 17.78 5.90
CA GLN A 75 -12.78 19.09 6.57
C GLN A 75 -11.55 19.87 6.08
N ILE A 76 -11.58 21.20 6.22
CA ILE A 76 -10.46 22.08 5.81
C ILE A 76 -9.81 22.73 7.04
N THR A 77 -8.49 22.61 7.14
CA THR A 77 -7.68 23.22 8.21
C THR A 77 -7.50 24.74 8.05
N ALA A 78 -7.04 25.42 9.10
CA ALA A 78 -6.69 26.84 9.08
C ALA A 78 -5.62 27.19 8.02
N ASP A 79 -4.67 26.28 7.79
CA ASP A 79 -3.64 26.33 6.73
C ASP A 79 -4.11 25.70 5.39
N ARG A 80 -5.43 25.61 5.18
CA ARG A 80 -6.10 25.25 3.92
C ARG A 80 -5.74 23.88 3.35
N GLN A 81 -5.54 22.89 4.22
CA GLN A 81 -5.32 21.50 3.81
C GLN A 81 -6.64 20.71 3.96
N ALA A 82 -6.96 19.86 2.98
CA ALA A 82 -8.11 18.96 3.06
C ALA A 82 -7.74 17.72 3.88
N VAL A 83 -8.23 17.65 5.12
CA VAL A 83 -8.10 16.48 6.01
C VAL A 83 -9.38 15.65 5.99
N VAL A 84 -9.25 14.33 6.12
CA VAL A 84 -10.37 13.41 6.07
C VAL A 84 -10.83 13.10 7.50
N THR A 85 -12.03 13.55 7.85
CA THR A 85 -12.65 13.42 9.18
C THR A 85 -14.11 13.88 9.13
N HIS A 86 -15.00 13.20 9.85
CA HIS A 86 -16.42 13.55 9.90
C HIS A 86 -16.66 14.85 10.69
N ASP A 87 -16.12 14.93 11.89
CA ASP A 87 -16.53 15.92 12.88
C ASP A 87 -15.86 17.27 12.60
N ARG A 88 -16.65 18.34 12.46
CA ARG A 88 -16.15 19.73 12.35
C ARG A 88 -15.35 20.18 13.58
N ARG A 89 -15.55 19.50 14.71
CA ARG A 89 -14.88 19.69 16.00
C ARG A 89 -14.19 18.40 16.43
N VAL A 90 -12.92 18.47 16.82
CA VAL A 90 -12.15 17.31 17.30
C VAL A 90 -12.81 16.76 18.57
N THR A 91 -13.42 15.57 18.51
CA THR A 91 -14.11 14.96 19.65
C THR A 91 -13.18 14.07 20.46
N GLY A 92 -13.21 14.20 21.80
CA GLY A 92 -12.46 13.32 22.70
C GLY A 92 -12.95 11.86 22.70
N THR A 93 -14.13 11.60 22.13
CA THR A 93 -14.63 10.24 21.89
C THR A 93 -13.79 9.51 20.84
N LYS A 94 -13.32 10.22 19.80
CA LYS A 94 -12.56 9.64 18.67
C LYS A 94 -11.05 9.87 18.77
N CYS A 95 -10.63 11.06 19.20
CA CYS A 95 -9.23 11.50 19.12
C CYS A 95 -8.58 11.74 20.50
N VAL A 96 -7.25 11.65 20.53
CA VAL A 96 -6.38 11.92 21.69
C VAL A 96 -5.24 12.84 21.26
N ASP A 97 -5.01 13.90 22.05
CA ASP A 97 -3.80 14.73 21.98
C ASP A 97 -2.56 13.91 22.39
N THR A 98 -1.60 13.66 21.48
CA THR A 98 -0.32 13.03 21.86
C THR A 98 0.78 14.02 22.22
N GLY A 99 0.54 15.32 22.01
CA GLY A 99 1.48 16.41 22.30
C GLY A 99 1.31 17.62 21.37
N PRO A 100 1.93 18.76 21.68
CA PRO A 100 1.87 19.97 20.84
C PRO A 100 2.71 19.82 19.57
N ALA A 101 2.27 20.45 18.48
CA ALA A 101 2.99 20.50 17.20
C ALA A 101 4.35 21.20 17.28
N THR A 102 4.46 22.21 18.16
CA THR A 102 5.71 22.89 18.51
C THR A 102 5.79 23.13 20.01
N PRO A 103 6.98 23.09 20.64
CA PRO A 103 7.14 23.47 22.04
C PRO A 103 6.57 24.86 22.31
N GLY A 104 5.68 24.96 23.31
CA GLY A 104 5.02 26.23 23.67
C GLY A 104 3.81 26.63 22.81
N ASP A 105 3.28 25.74 21.96
CA ASP A 105 2.03 26.01 21.22
C ASP A 105 0.84 26.25 22.17
N THR A 106 0.38 27.51 22.22
CA THR A 106 -0.75 27.94 23.06
C THR A 106 -2.10 27.43 22.55
N ALA A 107 -2.16 26.84 21.36
CA ALA A 107 -3.34 26.14 20.87
C ALA A 107 -3.41 24.67 21.33
N PHE A 108 -2.44 24.14 22.07
CA PHE A 108 -2.57 22.83 22.73
C PHE A 108 -3.37 22.95 24.05
N PRO A 109 -4.22 21.98 24.44
CA PRO A 109 -4.66 20.80 23.70
C PRO A 109 -5.57 21.14 22.51
N TYR A 110 -5.60 20.25 21.51
CA TYR A 110 -6.38 20.40 20.28
C TYR A 110 -7.75 19.69 20.33
N VAL A 111 -7.90 18.64 21.16
CA VAL A 111 -9.21 18.02 21.40
C VAL A 111 -10.18 19.07 21.96
N GLY A 112 -11.39 19.12 21.39
CA GLY A 112 -12.40 20.12 21.71
C GLY A 112 -12.32 21.41 20.88
N LYS A 113 -11.42 21.52 19.88
CA LYS A 113 -11.33 22.67 18.95
C LYS A 113 -11.89 22.34 17.56
N TYR A 114 -12.23 23.36 16.77
CA TYR A 114 -12.74 23.19 15.41
C TYR A 114 -11.61 22.97 14.41
N VAL A 115 -11.81 22.10 13.42
CA VAL A 115 -10.76 21.76 12.44
C VAL A 115 -10.34 22.99 11.64
N ASN A 116 -11.28 23.90 11.34
CA ASN A 116 -11.00 25.19 10.68
C ASN A 116 -10.12 26.16 11.50
N THR A 117 -9.92 25.91 12.80
CA THR A 117 -9.03 26.69 13.69
C THR A 117 -7.66 26.04 13.94
N LEU A 118 -7.45 24.81 13.47
CA LEU A 118 -6.21 24.05 13.63
C LEU A 118 -5.44 23.99 12.31
N THR A 119 -4.12 24.01 12.37
CA THR A 119 -3.24 23.73 11.22
C THR A 119 -3.05 22.23 11.00
N LEU A 120 -2.62 21.81 9.80
CA LEU A 120 -2.27 20.41 9.53
C LEU A 120 -1.19 19.88 10.48
N ALA A 121 -0.24 20.73 10.88
CA ALA A 121 0.81 20.37 11.84
C ALA A 121 0.22 19.96 13.21
N GLN A 122 -0.82 20.66 13.67
CA GLN A 122 -1.54 20.39 14.91
C GLN A 122 -2.47 19.17 14.76
N VAL A 123 -3.24 19.10 13.67
CA VAL A 123 -4.11 17.93 13.39
C VAL A 123 -3.30 16.63 13.28
N ARG A 124 -2.07 16.67 12.78
CA ARG A 124 -1.17 15.50 12.69
C ARG A 124 -0.54 15.07 14.02
N THR A 125 -0.76 15.74 15.16
CA THR A 125 -0.40 15.19 16.49
C THR A 125 -1.57 14.51 17.21
N LEU A 126 -2.76 14.44 16.59
CA LEU A 126 -3.89 13.69 17.12
C LEU A 126 -3.79 12.21 16.74
N ASP A 127 -3.89 11.33 17.73
CA ASP A 127 -4.23 9.93 17.51
C ASP A 127 -5.76 9.81 17.47
N CYS A 128 -6.31 9.60 16.28
CA CYS A 128 -7.73 9.37 16.02
C CYS A 128 -8.01 7.91 15.62
N GLY A 129 -7.10 6.97 15.94
CA GLY A 129 -7.24 5.54 15.67
C GLY A 129 -7.25 4.65 16.90
N SER A 130 -6.71 5.10 18.04
CA SER A 130 -6.68 4.32 19.29
C SER A 130 -8.04 4.17 19.99
N ARG A 131 -9.07 4.96 19.65
CA ARG A 131 -10.40 4.88 20.27
C ARG A 131 -11.42 4.22 19.34
N THR A 132 -12.16 3.26 19.88
CA THR A 132 -13.32 2.64 19.21
C THR A 132 -14.64 3.20 19.76
N LEU A 133 -15.70 3.14 18.96
CA LEU A 133 -17.03 3.62 19.34
C LEU A 133 -17.85 2.51 20.02
N ALA A 134 -18.54 2.84 21.11
CA ALA A 134 -19.29 1.88 21.92
C ALA A 134 -20.52 1.29 21.18
N ASP A 135 -21.07 2.03 20.21
CA ASP A 135 -22.17 1.63 19.32
C ASP A 135 -21.73 0.84 18.08
N LYS A 136 -20.41 0.64 17.88
CA LYS A 136 -19.84 -0.14 16.76
C LYS A 136 -19.10 -1.38 17.28
N PRO A 137 -19.84 -2.39 17.81
CA PRO A 137 -19.23 -3.59 18.37
C PRO A 137 -18.45 -4.38 17.32
N GLY A 138 -17.21 -4.74 17.66
CA GLY A 138 -16.28 -5.43 16.75
C GLY A 138 -15.39 -4.50 15.91
N GLN A 139 -15.58 -3.18 15.97
CA GLN A 139 -14.71 -2.21 15.31
C GLN A 139 -13.25 -2.36 15.79
N LEU A 140 -12.33 -2.49 14.84
CA LEU A 140 -10.90 -2.59 15.12
C LEU A 140 -10.24 -1.22 15.27
N ALA A 141 -9.56 -1.02 16.41
CA ALA A 141 -8.66 0.11 16.64
C ALA A 141 -7.46 0.08 15.68
N VAL A 142 -6.87 1.27 15.44
CA VAL A 142 -5.67 1.46 14.63
C VAL A 142 -4.72 2.43 15.35
N PRO A 143 -4.01 1.99 16.40
CA PRO A 143 -3.29 2.91 17.28
C PRO A 143 -2.28 3.81 16.56
N GLY A 144 -2.27 5.09 16.87
CA GLY A 144 -1.45 6.12 16.24
C GLY A 144 -1.88 6.51 14.82
N ALA A 145 -3.05 6.08 14.32
CA ALA A 145 -3.60 6.63 13.09
C ALA A 145 -4.04 8.09 13.29
N ARG A 146 -3.85 8.90 12.26
CA ARG A 146 -4.13 10.34 12.23
C ARG A 146 -5.26 10.60 11.24
N MET A 147 -5.87 11.78 11.28
CA MET A 147 -6.68 12.27 10.16
C MET A 147 -5.75 12.38 8.93
N PRO A 148 -5.97 11.60 7.85
CA PRO A 148 -5.12 11.69 6.67
C PRO A 148 -5.51 12.90 5.82
N LEU A 149 -4.64 13.28 4.89
CA LEU A 149 -5.00 14.22 3.83
C LEU A 149 -5.86 13.51 2.77
N LEU A 150 -6.75 14.26 2.12
CA LEU A 150 -7.53 13.77 0.97
C LEU A 150 -6.61 13.19 -0.13
N ARG A 151 -5.46 13.83 -0.37
CA ARG A 151 -4.43 13.35 -1.31
C ARG A 151 -3.75 12.04 -0.90
N GLU A 152 -3.75 11.68 0.39
CA GLU A 152 -3.20 10.41 0.88
C GLU A 152 -4.17 9.25 0.62
N VAL A 153 -5.48 9.49 0.73
CA VAL A 153 -6.51 8.51 0.31
C VAL A 153 -6.45 8.27 -1.20
N PHE A 154 -6.32 9.33 -2.00
CA PHE A 154 -6.10 9.21 -3.44
C PHE A 154 -4.80 8.49 -3.81
N ALA A 155 -3.72 8.70 -3.05
CA ALA A 155 -2.46 7.96 -3.23
C ALA A 155 -2.63 6.47 -2.86
N LEU A 156 -3.42 6.15 -1.85
CA LEU A 156 -3.74 4.77 -1.45
C LEU A 156 -4.48 4.01 -2.56
N VAL A 157 -5.56 4.58 -3.10
CA VAL A 157 -6.33 3.98 -4.22
C VAL A 157 -5.43 3.66 -5.42
N LYS A 158 -4.55 4.61 -5.79
CA LYS A 158 -3.54 4.38 -6.84
C LYS A 158 -2.53 3.28 -6.49
N ARG A 159 -2.08 3.21 -5.22
CA ARG A 159 -1.11 2.19 -4.77
C ARG A 159 -1.70 0.78 -4.80
N TYR A 160 -3.01 0.64 -4.68
CA TYR A 160 -3.75 -0.62 -4.90
C TYR A 160 -4.01 -0.95 -6.38
N GLY A 161 -3.83 -0.01 -7.31
CA GLY A 161 -4.28 -0.16 -8.70
C GLY A 161 -5.80 -0.29 -8.81
N ALA A 162 -6.53 0.43 -7.95
CA ALA A 162 -7.99 0.36 -7.82
C ALA A 162 -8.69 1.34 -8.77
N ASP A 163 -8.42 1.20 -10.06
CA ASP A 163 -8.90 2.09 -11.12
C ASP A 163 -10.44 2.01 -11.31
N ASP A 164 -11.05 0.87 -10.97
CA ASP A 164 -12.51 0.64 -11.04
C ASP A 164 -13.28 1.13 -9.79
N VAL A 165 -12.60 1.66 -8.76
CA VAL A 165 -13.23 2.07 -7.48
C VAL A 165 -13.45 3.58 -7.45
N THR A 166 -14.65 4.03 -7.11
CA THR A 166 -14.92 5.47 -6.96
C THR A 166 -14.73 5.95 -5.52
N LEU A 167 -14.65 7.28 -5.35
CA LEU A 167 -14.61 7.94 -4.06
C LEU A 167 -15.76 8.95 -3.98
N ASN A 168 -16.64 8.76 -3.01
CA ASN A 168 -17.75 9.68 -2.75
C ASN A 168 -17.35 10.62 -1.60
N VAL A 169 -16.93 11.82 -1.96
CA VAL A 169 -16.27 12.78 -1.07
C VAL A 169 -17.30 13.78 -0.53
N GLU A 170 -17.57 13.76 0.78
CA GLU A 170 -18.44 14.76 1.40
C GLU A 170 -17.70 16.05 1.72
N THR A 171 -18.18 17.19 1.20
CA THR A 171 -17.81 18.50 1.73
C THR A 171 -18.69 18.86 2.92
N LYS A 172 -18.17 18.71 4.14
CA LYS A 172 -18.84 19.07 5.41
C LYS A 172 -18.90 20.60 5.61
N VAL A 173 -19.60 21.31 4.74
CA VAL A 173 -19.93 22.74 4.95
C VAL A 173 -21.12 22.82 5.89
N GLU A 174 -20.96 23.50 7.02
CA GLU A 174 -22.01 23.61 8.04
C GLU A 174 -22.91 24.82 7.74
N ALA A 175 -24.08 24.58 7.14
CA ALA A 175 -24.99 25.66 6.73
C ALA A 175 -25.73 26.30 7.92
N GLY A 176 -25.98 25.56 9.00
CA GLY A 176 -26.66 26.07 10.21
C GLY A 176 -25.74 26.86 11.15
N ALA A 177 -24.42 26.60 11.10
CA ALA A 177 -23.40 27.30 11.88
C ALA A 177 -22.10 27.55 11.06
N PRO A 178 -22.12 28.45 10.05
CA PRO A 178 -21.02 28.60 9.08
C PRO A 178 -19.64 28.99 9.65
N ALA A 179 -19.58 29.45 10.89
CA ALA A 179 -18.33 29.76 11.59
C ALA A 179 -17.58 28.52 12.11
N GLU A 180 -18.26 27.37 12.23
CA GLU A 180 -17.69 26.12 12.76
C GLU A 180 -16.99 25.26 11.69
N THR A 181 -17.06 25.66 10.42
CA THR A 181 -16.38 25.02 9.28
C THR A 181 -15.62 26.07 8.45
N ALA A 182 -14.85 25.64 7.44
CA ALA A 182 -14.29 26.60 6.48
C ALA A 182 -15.39 27.20 5.59
N PRO A 183 -15.27 28.47 5.14
CA PRO A 183 -16.26 29.08 4.25
C PRO A 183 -16.46 28.26 2.96
N ARG A 184 -17.72 28.14 2.51
CA ARG A 184 -18.15 27.36 1.32
C ARG A 184 -17.20 27.50 0.12
N GLU A 185 -16.78 28.72 -0.21
CA GLU A 185 -15.84 28.98 -1.31
C GLU A 185 -14.46 28.36 -1.07
N GLN A 186 -13.88 28.54 0.12
CA GLN A 186 -12.60 27.92 0.47
C GLN A 186 -12.69 26.39 0.41
N PHE A 187 -13.82 25.83 0.88
CA PHE A 187 -14.09 24.40 0.87
C PHE A 187 -14.08 23.83 -0.55
N VAL A 188 -14.89 24.40 -1.44
CA VAL A 188 -14.99 23.95 -2.83
C VAL A 188 -13.66 24.10 -3.57
N GLN A 189 -12.97 25.24 -3.42
CA GLN A 189 -11.72 25.50 -4.14
C GLN A 189 -10.58 24.57 -3.69
N VAL A 190 -10.41 24.33 -2.39
CA VAL A 190 -9.37 23.41 -1.88
C VAL A 190 -9.67 21.97 -2.31
N THR A 191 -10.90 21.49 -2.12
CA THR A 191 -11.28 20.12 -2.53
C THR A 191 -11.13 19.91 -4.04
N ALA A 192 -11.58 20.85 -4.87
CA ALA A 192 -11.41 20.76 -6.33
C ALA A 192 -9.93 20.79 -6.76
N ALA A 193 -9.09 21.59 -6.09
CA ALA A 193 -7.66 21.65 -6.38
C ALA A 193 -6.93 20.32 -6.07
N GLU A 194 -7.23 19.68 -4.94
CA GLU A 194 -6.68 18.38 -4.56
C GLU A 194 -7.06 17.30 -5.59
N ILE A 195 -8.35 17.21 -5.98
CA ILE A 195 -8.83 16.21 -6.95
C ILE A 195 -8.19 16.42 -8.33
N ARG A 196 -8.04 17.67 -8.76
CA ARG A 196 -7.34 18.01 -10.02
C ARG A 196 -5.88 17.57 -10.00
N ALA A 197 -5.19 17.77 -8.88
CA ALA A 197 -3.78 17.40 -8.73
C ALA A 197 -3.56 15.88 -8.76
N THR A 198 -4.56 15.07 -8.40
CA THR A 198 -4.43 13.60 -8.46
C THR A 198 -4.81 13.01 -9.82
N GLY A 199 -5.62 13.69 -10.61
CA GLY A 199 -6.10 13.16 -11.89
C GLY A 199 -7.09 12.00 -11.76
N LEU A 200 -7.65 11.77 -10.56
CA LEU A 200 -8.72 10.80 -10.32
C LEU A 200 -10.12 11.38 -10.56
N LEU A 201 -10.24 12.42 -11.40
CA LEU A 201 -11.49 13.17 -11.64
C LEU A 201 -12.66 12.30 -12.10
N GLU A 202 -12.38 11.22 -12.85
CA GLU A 202 -13.38 10.27 -13.35
C GLU A 202 -13.80 9.24 -12.29
N GLN A 203 -13.03 9.12 -11.19
CA GLN A 203 -13.31 8.25 -10.05
C GLN A 203 -13.90 9.01 -8.84
N VAL A 204 -14.15 10.32 -8.90
CA VAL A 204 -14.62 11.09 -7.73
C VAL A 204 -16.03 11.64 -7.95
N THR A 205 -16.93 11.39 -7.00
CA THR A 205 -18.21 12.11 -6.86
C THR A 205 -18.14 13.05 -5.66
N ILE A 206 -18.86 14.17 -5.73
CA ILE A 206 -18.96 15.12 -4.62
C ILE A 206 -20.35 15.04 -4.01
N GLN A 207 -20.42 14.84 -2.70
CA GLN A 207 -21.64 14.89 -1.92
C GLN A 207 -21.62 16.01 -0.88
N SER A 208 -22.80 16.52 -0.50
CA SER A 208 -22.95 17.43 0.64
C SER A 208 -24.43 17.61 1.00
N PHE A 209 -24.71 17.82 2.28
CA PHE A 209 -25.99 18.35 2.75
C PHE A 209 -26.17 19.82 2.38
N ASP A 210 -25.07 20.57 2.21
CA ASP A 210 -25.09 21.92 1.68
C ASP A 210 -25.15 21.87 0.14
N TRP A 211 -26.36 21.93 -0.41
CA TRP A 211 -26.57 21.97 -1.85
C TRP A 211 -25.99 23.25 -2.47
N GLY A 212 -25.79 24.32 -1.69
CA GLY A 212 -25.04 25.50 -2.12
C GLY A 212 -23.57 25.20 -2.40
N ALA A 213 -22.95 24.28 -1.64
CA ALA A 213 -21.61 23.78 -1.95
C ALA A 213 -21.60 22.95 -3.24
N LEU A 214 -22.63 22.14 -3.49
CA LEU A 214 -22.78 21.37 -4.74
C LEU A 214 -22.97 22.30 -5.95
N MET A 215 -23.84 23.31 -5.85
CA MET A 215 -24.03 24.34 -6.87
C MET A 215 -22.73 25.09 -7.17
N ARG A 216 -21.94 25.41 -6.13
CA ARG A 216 -20.65 26.07 -6.33
C ARG A 216 -19.59 25.12 -6.92
N MET A 217 -19.57 23.86 -6.51
CA MET A 217 -18.72 22.82 -7.13
C MET A 217 -19.05 22.64 -8.62
N ARG A 218 -20.34 22.68 -9.01
CA ARG A 218 -20.76 22.67 -10.42
C ARG A 218 -20.12 23.78 -11.26
N GLN A 219 -19.96 24.97 -10.68
CA GLN A 219 -19.34 26.13 -11.33
C GLN A 219 -17.81 26.03 -11.36
N VAL A 220 -17.20 25.48 -10.30
CA VAL A 220 -15.75 25.38 -10.17
C VAL A 220 -15.17 24.23 -10.97
N GLU A 221 -15.79 23.04 -10.97
CA GLU A 221 -15.36 21.85 -11.72
C GLU A 221 -16.56 21.05 -12.27
N PRO A 222 -17.12 21.43 -13.43
CA PRO A 222 -18.35 20.84 -13.98
C PRO A 222 -18.21 19.38 -14.47
N ARG A 223 -17.03 18.76 -14.37
CA ARG A 223 -16.83 17.33 -14.69
C ARG A 223 -17.19 16.41 -13.53
N LEU A 224 -17.13 16.89 -12.29
CA LEU A 224 -17.44 16.08 -11.11
C LEU A 224 -18.96 15.79 -11.03
N PRO A 225 -19.38 14.51 -10.93
CA PRO A 225 -20.77 14.16 -10.64
C PRO A 225 -21.16 14.61 -9.22
N LEU A 226 -22.38 15.11 -9.08
CA LEU A 226 -22.91 15.64 -7.82
C LEU A 226 -23.98 14.71 -7.24
N VAL A 227 -23.87 14.50 -5.94
CA VAL A 227 -24.72 13.64 -5.11
C VAL A 227 -25.37 14.54 -4.04
N ALA A 228 -26.69 14.69 -4.10
CA ALA A 228 -27.41 15.52 -3.13
C ALA A 228 -27.73 14.70 -1.87
N LEU A 229 -26.95 14.91 -0.80
CA LEU A 229 -27.29 14.37 0.53
C LEU A 229 -28.48 15.14 1.09
N THR A 230 -29.36 14.44 1.81
CA THR A 230 -30.44 15.10 2.55
C THR A 230 -31.02 14.20 3.67
N ASN A 231 -31.75 14.83 4.58
CA ASN A 231 -32.77 14.17 5.40
C ASN A 231 -34.08 14.97 5.23
N TYR A 232 -35.21 14.41 5.65
CA TYR A 232 -36.52 15.05 5.49
C TYR A 232 -36.57 16.45 6.14
N ASP A 233 -36.02 16.59 7.34
CA ASP A 233 -36.09 17.83 8.12
C ASP A 233 -35.26 18.97 7.50
N PHE A 234 -34.19 18.65 6.78
CA PHE A 234 -33.34 19.63 6.08
C PHE A 234 -34.02 20.21 4.83
N LEU A 235 -35.06 19.56 4.30
CA LEU A 235 -35.89 20.14 3.23
C LEU A 235 -36.76 21.29 3.74
N GLN A 236 -37.23 21.21 4.98
CA GLN A 236 -38.13 22.18 5.62
C GLN A 236 -39.47 22.40 4.86
N THR A 237 -39.97 21.40 4.16
CA THR A 237 -41.24 21.43 3.40
C THR A 237 -42.41 21.97 4.22
N GLY A 238 -43.11 22.99 3.71
CA GLY A 238 -44.19 23.69 4.41
C GLY A 238 -43.75 24.77 5.41
N ALA A 239 -42.45 25.02 5.57
CA ALA A 239 -41.92 26.14 6.36
C ALA A 239 -41.71 27.38 5.47
N PRO A 240 -41.83 28.61 6.01
CA PRO A 240 -41.74 29.82 5.21
C PRO A 240 -40.30 30.17 4.81
N GLY A 241 -39.92 29.87 3.57
CA GLY A 241 -38.70 30.34 2.92
C GLY A 241 -37.58 29.30 2.82
N ALA A 242 -36.63 29.59 1.93
CA ALA A 242 -35.52 28.70 1.58
C ALA A 242 -34.71 28.20 2.79
N SER A 243 -34.70 26.86 2.96
CA SER A 243 -33.86 26.17 3.95
C SER A 243 -32.37 26.48 3.73
N PRO A 244 -31.59 26.72 4.79
CA PRO A 244 -30.17 27.08 4.68
C PRO A 244 -29.33 25.99 3.99
N TRP A 245 -29.76 24.73 4.05
CA TRP A 245 -29.11 23.58 3.43
C TRP A 245 -29.25 23.57 1.91
N LEU A 246 -30.36 24.09 1.36
CA LEU A 246 -30.71 23.92 -0.06
C LEU A 246 -30.07 24.96 -0.97
N GLY A 247 -29.04 25.67 -0.50
CA GLY A 247 -28.26 26.64 -1.29
C GLY A 247 -29.00 27.93 -1.66
N GLY A 248 -30.18 28.17 -1.08
CA GLY A 248 -31.07 29.28 -1.44
C GLY A 248 -32.27 28.88 -2.31
N LEU A 249 -32.47 27.59 -2.55
CA LEU A 249 -33.75 27.07 -3.05
C LEU A 249 -34.76 26.94 -1.91
N ASP A 250 -36.01 27.33 -2.16
CA ASP A 250 -37.15 26.82 -1.40
C ASP A 250 -37.55 25.45 -1.96
N ILE A 251 -38.01 24.52 -1.12
CA ILE A 251 -38.48 23.21 -1.57
C ILE A 251 -39.95 23.25 -2.01
N ASP A 252 -40.73 24.21 -1.49
CA ASP A 252 -42.16 24.34 -1.79
C ASP A 252 -42.39 24.92 -3.20
N ASP A 253 -41.41 25.68 -3.74
CA ASP A 253 -41.33 26.04 -5.18
C ASP A 253 -41.33 24.80 -6.10
N PHE A 254 -40.88 23.64 -5.60
CA PHE A 254 -40.90 22.36 -6.32
C PHE A 254 -42.09 21.47 -5.92
N GLY A 255 -42.98 21.96 -5.05
CA GLY A 255 -44.09 21.21 -4.46
C GLY A 255 -43.63 20.14 -3.46
N GLY A 256 -42.53 20.38 -2.75
CA GLY A 256 -41.95 19.43 -1.80
C GLY A 256 -41.15 18.29 -2.44
N ASP A 257 -40.89 18.34 -3.75
CA ASP A 257 -40.25 17.26 -4.53
C ASP A 257 -38.72 17.47 -4.68
N PRO A 258 -37.87 16.83 -3.85
CA PRO A 258 -36.43 17.01 -3.92
C PRO A 258 -35.82 16.50 -5.23
N ILE A 259 -36.46 15.54 -5.91
CA ILE A 259 -35.98 15.02 -7.20
C ILE A 259 -36.08 16.09 -8.29
N ARG A 260 -37.07 16.98 -8.23
CA ARG A 260 -37.13 18.17 -9.10
C ARG A 260 -36.08 19.20 -8.73
N ALA A 261 -35.97 19.51 -7.43
CA ALA A 261 -35.05 20.52 -6.93
C ALA A 261 -33.59 20.22 -7.32
N ILE A 262 -33.10 19.00 -7.07
CA ILE A 262 -31.68 18.66 -7.31
C ILE A 262 -31.29 18.64 -8.80
N ARG A 263 -32.27 18.44 -9.70
CA ARG A 263 -32.06 18.50 -11.16
C ARG A 263 -31.75 19.90 -11.65
N THR A 264 -32.18 20.95 -10.93
CA THR A 264 -31.93 22.36 -11.33
C THR A 264 -30.44 22.71 -11.34
N PHE A 265 -29.66 22.16 -10.40
CA PHE A 265 -28.20 22.33 -10.32
C PHE A 265 -27.41 21.14 -10.90
N GLY A 266 -28.10 20.18 -11.53
CA GLY A 266 -27.50 19.10 -12.30
C GLY A 266 -26.97 17.91 -11.49
N ALA A 267 -27.37 17.75 -10.22
CA ALA A 267 -27.11 16.52 -9.49
C ALA A 267 -27.92 15.35 -10.08
N ARG A 268 -27.32 14.14 -10.10
CA ARG A 268 -27.89 12.93 -10.71
C ARG A 268 -28.00 11.75 -9.75
N THR A 269 -27.61 11.94 -8.49
CA THR A 269 -27.80 10.97 -7.41
C THR A 269 -28.44 11.69 -6.23
N PHE A 270 -29.50 11.11 -5.69
CA PHE A 270 -30.15 11.53 -4.45
C PHE A 270 -29.71 10.58 -3.33
N SER A 271 -29.21 11.15 -2.24
CA SER A 271 -28.63 10.40 -1.10
C SER A 271 -29.40 10.74 0.19
N PRO A 272 -30.60 10.18 0.37
CA PRO A 272 -31.44 10.44 1.55
C PRO A 272 -31.08 9.53 2.73
N VAL A 273 -31.40 9.98 3.94
CA VAL A 273 -31.56 9.06 5.08
C VAL A 273 -32.57 7.96 4.74
N HIS A 274 -32.31 6.70 5.09
CA HIS A 274 -33.21 5.61 4.70
C HIS A 274 -34.61 5.68 5.35
N GLY A 275 -34.72 6.15 6.59
CA GLY A 275 -35.99 6.36 7.29
C GLY A 275 -35.85 6.99 8.68
N PHE A 276 -36.92 6.88 9.47
CA PHE A 276 -37.05 7.54 10.77
C PHE A 276 -37.45 6.54 11.88
N PRO A 277 -36.82 6.58 13.07
CA PRO A 277 -35.65 7.41 13.40
C PRO A 277 -34.41 7.04 12.56
N GLN A 278 -33.49 7.98 12.38
CA GLN A 278 -32.33 7.86 11.47
C GLN A 278 -31.46 6.61 11.71
N ASN A 279 -31.41 6.11 12.95
CA ASN A 279 -30.62 4.95 13.34
C ASN A 279 -31.48 3.68 13.58
N GLY A 280 -32.77 3.72 13.26
CA GLY A 280 -33.71 2.61 13.51
C GLY A 280 -33.86 1.68 12.29
N THR A 281 -34.17 0.42 12.55
CA THR A 281 -34.25 -0.65 11.54
C THR A 281 -35.67 -0.92 11.06
N VAL A 282 -35.84 -1.52 9.87
CA VAL A 282 -37.18 -1.96 9.37
C VAL A 282 -37.89 -2.99 10.26
N THR A 283 -37.19 -3.57 11.22
CA THR A 283 -37.72 -4.51 12.22
C THR A 283 -38.24 -3.83 13.50
N GLU A 284 -38.06 -2.52 13.68
CA GLU A 284 -38.47 -1.82 14.90
C GLU A 284 -39.91 -1.29 14.85
N PRO A 285 -40.71 -1.49 15.93
CA PRO A 285 -42.00 -0.85 16.08
C PRO A 285 -41.88 0.69 16.02
N GLY A 286 -42.53 1.30 15.03
CA GLY A 286 -42.52 2.75 14.81
C GLY A 286 -41.51 3.24 13.77
N TYR A 287 -40.68 2.35 13.19
CA TYR A 287 -39.85 2.73 12.05
C TYR A 287 -40.72 3.17 10.86
N ARG A 288 -40.34 4.29 10.25
CA ARG A 288 -41.00 4.90 9.08
C ARG A 288 -40.01 5.01 7.92
N PRO A 289 -40.15 4.24 6.83
CA PRO A 289 -39.27 4.40 5.67
C PRO A 289 -39.46 5.78 5.03
N TYR A 290 -38.35 6.45 4.72
CA TYR A 290 -38.35 7.64 3.88
C TYR A 290 -38.06 7.23 2.43
N VAL A 291 -37.05 6.38 2.24
CA VAL A 291 -36.87 5.68 0.96
C VAL A 291 -37.93 4.60 0.83
N THR A 292 -38.73 4.76 -0.21
CA THR A 292 -39.80 3.85 -0.61
C THR A 292 -39.67 3.55 -2.09
N LYS A 293 -40.16 2.39 -2.53
CA LYS A 293 -40.20 2.01 -3.95
C LYS A 293 -40.81 3.09 -4.84
N GLN A 294 -41.86 3.77 -4.38
CA GLN A 294 -42.49 4.88 -5.12
C GLN A 294 -41.55 6.08 -5.31
N LEU A 295 -40.71 6.39 -4.31
CA LEU A 295 -39.67 7.41 -4.40
C LEU A 295 -38.54 6.99 -5.34
N VAL A 296 -38.10 5.72 -5.27
CA VAL A 296 -37.07 5.16 -6.16
C VAL A 296 -37.54 5.19 -7.62
N GLU A 297 -38.73 4.66 -7.91
CA GLU A 297 -39.31 4.70 -9.26
C GLU A 297 -39.52 6.15 -9.75
N HIS A 298 -39.82 7.10 -8.86
CA HIS A 298 -39.93 8.52 -9.20
C HIS A 298 -38.58 9.13 -9.55
N ALA A 299 -37.53 8.84 -8.79
CA ALA A 299 -36.16 9.25 -9.09
C ALA A 299 -35.69 8.67 -10.43
N HIS A 300 -35.91 7.37 -10.66
CA HIS A 300 -35.56 6.68 -11.91
C HIS A 300 -36.29 7.27 -13.13
N ARG A 301 -37.60 7.54 -13.03
CA ARG A 301 -38.37 8.25 -14.08
C ARG A 301 -37.83 9.67 -14.38
N ASN A 302 -37.06 10.25 -13.47
CA ASN A 302 -36.43 11.57 -13.59
C ASN A 302 -34.94 11.51 -13.98
N GLY A 303 -34.37 10.32 -14.20
CA GLY A 303 -32.94 10.14 -14.49
C GLY A 303 -32.01 10.35 -13.29
N VAL A 304 -32.52 10.11 -12.08
CA VAL A 304 -31.82 10.29 -10.80
C VAL A 304 -31.67 8.93 -10.10
N ARG A 305 -30.44 8.58 -9.71
CA ARG A 305 -30.15 7.39 -8.88
C ARG A 305 -30.51 7.66 -7.41
N VAL A 306 -30.83 6.62 -6.64
CA VAL A 306 -31.09 6.71 -5.19
C VAL A 306 -30.09 5.83 -4.43
N VAL A 307 -29.33 6.43 -3.51
CA VAL A 307 -28.30 5.74 -2.71
C VAL A 307 -28.47 6.13 -1.23
N PRO A 308 -29.30 5.41 -0.44
CA PRO A 308 -29.51 5.73 0.97
C PRO A 308 -28.31 5.50 1.88
N TRP A 309 -28.29 6.24 2.98
CA TRP A 309 -27.34 6.15 4.09
C TRP A 309 -28.06 6.18 5.46
N THR A 310 -27.46 5.74 6.57
CA THR A 310 -26.36 4.75 6.66
C THR A 310 -26.98 3.45 7.15
N VAL A 311 -26.91 2.40 6.34
CA VAL A 311 -27.74 1.19 6.54
C VAL A 311 -26.88 0.04 7.05
N ASP A 312 -27.08 -0.36 8.31
CA ASP A 312 -26.17 -1.29 9.00
C ASP A 312 -26.74 -2.70 9.22
N ASP A 313 -28.07 -2.88 9.16
CA ASP A 313 -28.74 -4.16 9.37
C ASP A 313 -29.20 -4.84 8.07
N VAL A 314 -29.10 -6.17 8.04
CA VAL A 314 -29.42 -6.99 6.86
C VAL A 314 -30.90 -6.91 6.45
N PRO A 315 -31.89 -6.88 7.37
CA PRO A 315 -33.29 -6.62 7.01
C PRO A 315 -33.52 -5.31 6.24
N THR A 316 -32.95 -4.19 6.69
CA THR A 316 -33.10 -2.90 6.01
C THR A 316 -32.35 -2.87 4.68
N MET A 317 -31.13 -3.44 4.62
CA MET A 317 -30.40 -3.61 3.36
C MET A 317 -31.24 -4.40 2.34
N ALA A 318 -31.85 -5.52 2.76
CA ALA A 318 -32.72 -6.33 1.93
C ALA A 318 -33.96 -5.56 1.46
N LYS A 319 -34.63 -4.85 2.37
CA LYS A 319 -35.81 -4.02 2.08
C LYS A 319 -35.53 -2.94 1.03
N LEU A 320 -34.33 -2.35 1.04
CA LEU A 320 -33.94 -1.29 0.10
C LEU A 320 -33.52 -1.86 -1.26
N LEU A 321 -32.85 -3.03 -1.28
CA LEU A 321 -32.61 -3.80 -2.50
C LEU A 321 -33.92 -4.19 -3.19
N ASP A 322 -34.93 -4.62 -2.42
CA ASP A 322 -36.26 -5.00 -2.94
C ASP A 322 -37.10 -3.78 -3.40
N ASP A 323 -36.81 -2.58 -2.89
CA ASP A 323 -37.35 -1.31 -3.40
C ASP A 323 -36.62 -0.80 -4.67
N GLY A 324 -35.45 -1.37 -5.00
CA GLY A 324 -34.72 -1.09 -6.23
C GLY A 324 -33.71 0.05 -6.17
N VAL A 325 -33.16 0.39 -4.99
CA VAL A 325 -32.13 1.44 -4.89
C VAL A 325 -30.87 1.10 -5.71
N ASP A 326 -30.16 2.12 -6.19
CA ASP A 326 -28.96 1.96 -7.03
C ASP A 326 -27.71 1.57 -6.23
N GLY A 327 -27.71 1.84 -4.93
CA GLY A 327 -26.59 1.60 -4.01
C GLY A 327 -27.00 1.77 -2.56
N ILE A 328 -26.09 1.43 -1.63
CA ILE A 328 -26.24 1.66 -0.19
C ILE A 328 -24.90 2.10 0.40
N ILE A 329 -24.96 3.12 1.26
CA ILE A 329 -23.86 3.55 2.14
C ILE A 329 -24.03 2.84 3.49
N THR A 330 -22.98 2.15 3.96
CA THR A 330 -23.03 1.29 5.18
C THR A 330 -21.73 1.29 5.97
N ASP A 331 -21.82 1.17 7.30
CA ASP A 331 -20.65 0.94 8.17
C ASP A 331 -20.13 -0.50 8.08
N TYR A 332 -20.97 -1.42 7.59
CA TYR A 332 -20.71 -2.86 7.52
C TYR A 332 -20.78 -3.36 6.06
N PRO A 333 -19.83 -2.94 5.20
CA PRO A 333 -19.78 -3.34 3.79
C PRO A 333 -19.61 -4.86 3.61
N ASP A 334 -19.15 -5.59 4.63
CA ASP A 334 -19.03 -7.05 4.68
C ASP A 334 -20.41 -7.73 4.73
N ARG A 335 -21.34 -7.20 5.54
CA ARG A 335 -22.73 -7.67 5.63
C ARG A 335 -23.45 -7.45 4.32
N LEU A 336 -23.32 -6.24 3.76
CA LEU A 336 -23.93 -5.91 2.47
C LEU A 336 -23.34 -6.76 1.33
N ARG A 337 -22.02 -6.91 1.26
CA ARG A 337 -21.35 -7.79 0.29
C ARG A 337 -21.83 -9.25 0.40
N THR A 338 -22.02 -9.74 1.62
CA THR A 338 -22.57 -11.07 1.88
C THR A 338 -24.02 -11.20 1.40
N LEU A 339 -24.86 -10.19 1.64
CA LEU A 339 -26.24 -10.15 1.16
C LEU A 339 -26.32 -10.08 -0.38
N LEU A 340 -25.50 -9.24 -1.03
CA LEU A 340 -25.42 -9.19 -2.49
C LEU A 340 -25.05 -10.56 -3.08
N ALA A 341 -24.10 -11.28 -2.46
CA ALA A 341 -23.70 -12.62 -2.87
C ALA A 341 -24.86 -13.63 -2.76
N GLN A 342 -25.60 -13.61 -1.65
CA GLN A 342 -26.79 -14.45 -1.43
C GLN A 342 -27.90 -14.13 -2.46
N ARG A 343 -28.11 -12.85 -2.77
CA ARG A 343 -29.04 -12.35 -3.80
C ARG A 343 -28.54 -12.56 -5.23
N ARG A 344 -27.33 -13.09 -5.44
CA ARG A 344 -26.64 -13.28 -6.74
C ARG A 344 -26.41 -11.98 -7.53
N ILE A 345 -26.33 -10.84 -6.83
CA ILE A 345 -25.94 -9.57 -7.43
C ILE A 345 -24.41 -9.58 -7.63
N ALA A 346 -23.94 -9.01 -8.75
CA ALA A 346 -22.52 -8.98 -9.07
C ALA A 346 -21.73 -8.23 -7.98
N LEU A 347 -20.67 -8.86 -7.47
CA LEU A 347 -19.84 -8.29 -6.41
C LEU A 347 -18.71 -7.42 -6.97
N PRO A 348 -18.42 -6.25 -6.37
CA PRO A 348 -17.21 -5.48 -6.68
C PRO A 348 -15.94 -6.31 -6.45
N ARG A 349 -14.87 -5.96 -7.17
CA ARG A 349 -13.56 -6.62 -7.06
C ARG A 349 -12.89 -6.26 -5.73
N GLY A 350 -12.38 -7.27 -5.01
CA GLY A 350 -11.43 -7.08 -3.91
C GLY A 350 -10.00 -6.99 -4.43
N TYR A 351 -9.19 -6.11 -3.85
CA TYR A 351 -7.82 -5.85 -4.27
C TYR A 351 -6.79 -6.47 -3.31
N ALA A 352 -5.71 -7.00 -3.85
CA ALA A 352 -4.61 -7.52 -3.03
C ALA A 352 -3.83 -6.36 -2.40
N ALA A 353 -3.52 -6.47 -1.11
CA ALA A 353 -2.68 -5.50 -0.39
C ALA A 353 -1.31 -5.32 -1.10
N PRO A 354 -0.95 -4.09 -1.52
CA PRO A 354 0.11 -3.86 -2.52
C PRO A 354 1.54 -3.86 -1.95
N PHE A 355 1.69 -3.96 -0.63
CA PHE A 355 2.95 -3.72 0.07
C PHE A 355 3.54 -5.01 0.64
N ASP A 356 4.76 -5.35 0.23
CA ASP A 356 5.46 -6.60 0.62
C ASP A 356 6.15 -6.46 1.98
N ILE A 357 5.68 -7.23 2.96
CA ILE A 357 6.28 -7.35 4.28
C ILE A 357 7.17 -8.59 4.26
N GLN A 358 8.48 -8.37 4.28
CA GLN A 358 9.47 -9.44 4.31
C GLN A 358 10.06 -9.59 5.72
N ALA A 359 9.86 -10.75 6.33
CA ALA A 359 10.45 -11.08 7.63
C ALA A 359 11.91 -11.53 7.42
N HIS A 360 12.87 -10.64 7.72
CA HIS A 360 14.31 -10.87 7.55
C HIS A 360 14.73 -12.09 8.37
N ARG A 361 15.28 -13.11 7.69
CA ARG A 361 15.70 -14.40 8.25
C ARG A 361 14.59 -15.10 9.07
N GLY A 362 13.34 -14.87 8.70
CA GLY A 362 12.15 -15.36 9.42
C GLY A 362 11.66 -14.48 10.58
N GLY A 363 12.15 -13.24 10.72
CA GLY A 363 11.78 -12.34 11.83
C GLY A 363 12.76 -12.44 13.00
N ARG A 364 14.05 -12.22 12.69
CA ARG A 364 15.19 -12.43 13.59
C ARG A 364 15.07 -11.78 14.97
N ALA A 365 14.44 -10.61 15.12
CA ALA A 365 14.30 -10.00 16.44
C ALA A 365 13.27 -10.70 17.34
N THR A 366 12.47 -11.63 16.81
CA THR A 366 11.46 -12.38 17.56
C THR A 366 11.91 -13.80 17.90
N ARG A 367 12.68 -14.44 17.01
CA ARG A 367 13.17 -15.83 17.13
C ARG A 367 14.57 -15.96 16.50
N PRO A 368 15.37 -17.00 16.83
CA PRO A 368 16.73 -17.16 16.32
C PRO A 368 16.76 -17.27 14.79
N GLU A 369 17.64 -16.51 14.15
CA GLU A 369 17.62 -16.28 12.71
C GLU A 369 17.78 -17.54 11.85
N ASN A 370 17.11 -17.55 10.68
CA ASN A 370 17.19 -18.63 9.69
C ASN A 370 16.75 -20.02 10.20
N THR A 371 16.19 -20.13 11.41
CA THR A 371 15.70 -21.39 11.99
C THR A 371 14.23 -21.69 11.63
N LEU A 372 13.83 -22.97 11.65
CA LEU A 372 12.44 -23.37 11.43
C LEU A 372 11.44 -22.74 12.44
N PRO A 373 11.76 -22.56 13.73
CA PRO A 373 10.93 -21.78 14.66
C PRO A 373 10.68 -20.33 14.23
N ALA A 374 11.69 -19.63 13.69
CA ALA A 374 11.50 -18.27 13.19
C ALA A 374 10.54 -18.23 11.99
N PHE A 375 10.81 -19.04 10.96
CA PHE A 375 9.91 -19.15 9.81
C PHE A 375 8.50 -19.58 10.19
N ARG A 376 8.33 -20.46 11.20
CA ARG A 376 7.01 -20.84 11.72
C ARG A 376 6.27 -19.66 12.36
N ASN A 377 6.94 -18.93 13.24
CA ASN A 377 6.39 -17.73 13.89
C ASN A 377 5.96 -16.67 12.84
N ALA A 378 6.74 -16.50 11.77
CA ALA A 378 6.38 -15.59 10.67
C ALA A 378 5.21 -16.11 9.79
N LEU A 379 5.05 -17.43 9.65
CA LEU A 379 3.93 -18.03 8.90
C LEU A 379 2.60 -17.95 9.65
N GLU A 380 2.62 -17.86 10.98
CA GLU A 380 1.43 -17.67 11.83
C GLU A 380 0.78 -16.29 11.62
N ASN A 381 1.56 -15.25 11.30
CA ASN A 381 1.01 -13.93 10.95
C ASN A 381 0.60 -13.84 9.47
N SER A 382 -0.71 -13.73 9.22
CA SER A 382 -1.29 -13.60 7.87
C SER A 382 -0.95 -12.29 7.13
N ALA A 383 -0.43 -11.26 7.81
CA ALA A 383 -0.02 -10.00 7.19
C ALA A 383 1.41 -10.04 6.60
N ILE A 384 2.27 -10.93 7.09
CA ILE A 384 3.60 -11.16 6.52
C ILE A 384 3.43 -11.84 5.16
N SER A 385 3.98 -11.24 4.10
CA SER A 385 3.78 -11.68 2.71
C SER A 385 4.96 -12.50 2.18
N THR A 386 6.15 -12.28 2.72
CA THR A 386 7.39 -12.94 2.26
C THR A 386 8.22 -13.40 3.46
N LEU A 387 8.72 -14.64 3.38
CA LEU A 387 9.86 -15.08 4.20
C LEU A 387 11.13 -14.70 3.47
N GLU A 388 11.94 -13.84 4.07
CA GLU A 388 13.30 -13.56 3.60
C GLU A 388 14.25 -14.51 4.32
N LEU A 389 15.24 -15.06 3.60
CA LEU A 389 16.19 -16.04 4.14
C LEU A 389 17.47 -16.13 3.33
N ASP A 390 18.54 -16.52 4.01
CA ASP A 390 19.87 -16.69 3.43
C ASP A 390 20.14 -18.16 3.07
N THR A 391 21.06 -18.43 2.13
CA THR A 391 21.52 -19.79 1.84
C THR A 391 23.03 -19.91 1.68
N GLY A 392 23.53 -21.09 2.02
CA GLY A 392 24.86 -21.59 1.69
C GLY A 392 24.80 -23.03 1.15
N VAL A 393 25.95 -23.56 0.71
CA VAL A 393 26.08 -24.94 0.19
C VAL A 393 27.20 -25.67 0.91
N THR A 394 26.87 -26.85 1.42
CA THR A 394 27.76 -27.77 2.16
C THR A 394 28.75 -28.51 1.26
N ARG A 395 29.77 -29.14 1.86
CA ARG A 395 30.76 -29.99 1.19
C ARG A 395 30.16 -31.20 0.47
N ASP A 396 29.10 -31.78 1.03
CA ASP A 396 28.29 -32.84 0.41
C ASP A 396 27.18 -32.29 -0.51
N GLY A 397 27.15 -30.97 -0.70
CA GLY A 397 26.40 -30.30 -1.76
C GLY A 397 24.94 -29.97 -1.45
N GLN A 398 24.50 -30.19 -0.21
CA GLN A 398 23.19 -29.81 0.33
C GLN A 398 23.06 -28.28 0.46
N LEU A 399 21.88 -27.74 0.14
CA LEU A 399 21.51 -26.35 0.44
C LEU A 399 21.04 -26.23 1.90
N VAL A 400 21.68 -25.33 2.64
CA VAL A 400 21.42 -25.00 4.05
C VAL A 400 21.12 -23.51 4.20
N VAL A 401 20.35 -23.16 5.23
CA VAL A 401 19.75 -21.83 5.41
C VAL A 401 20.41 -21.14 6.61
N LEU A 402 21.31 -20.19 6.33
CA LEU A 402 22.07 -19.39 7.31
C LEU A 402 22.73 -18.18 6.61
N HIS A 403 22.97 -17.10 7.37
CA HIS A 403 23.51 -15.85 6.83
C HIS A 403 25.00 -15.89 6.46
N ASP A 404 25.82 -16.54 7.29
CA ASP A 404 27.27 -16.40 7.18
C ASP A 404 27.91 -17.55 6.38
N ARG A 405 29.03 -17.23 5.71
CA ARG A 405 29.85 -18.23 5.00
C ARG A 405 30.54 -19.21 5.95
N THR A 406 30.66 -18.82 7.22
CA THR A 406 31.11 -19.64 8.35
C THR A 406 29.96 -19.91 9.32
N ILE A 407 30.09 -20.95 10.14
CA ILE A 407 29.22 -21.14 11.30
C ILE A 407 29.54 -20.06 12.35
N ASN A 408 28.62 -19.11 12.57
CA ASN A 408 28.88 -17.95 13.41
C ASN A 408 28.69 -18.24 14.91
N GLY A 409 29.78 -18.16 15.68
CA GLY A 409 29.79 -18.45 17.12
C GLY A 409 29.04 -17.45 18.01
N SER A 410 28.60 -16.30 17.49
CA SER A 410 27.78 -15.34 18.26
C SER A 410 26.42 -15.90 18.63
N HIS A 411 25.82 -16.70 17.73
CA HIS A 411 24.48 -17.28 17.91
C HIS A 411 24.43 -18.80 17.72
N CYS A 412 25.47 -19.46 17.20
CA CYS A 412 25.56 -20.92 17.10
C CYS A 412 26.55 -21.55 18.11
N GLU A 413 26.32 -22.81 18.46
CA GLU A 413 27.20 -23.64 19.30
C GLU A 413 27.22 -25.13 18.90
N ASP A 414 28.35 -25.78 19.15
CA ASP A 414 28.58 -27.20 18.90
C ASP A 414 27.96 -28.07 20.00
N THR A 415 26.94 -28.88 19.69
CA THR A 415 26.35 -29.79 20.69
C THR A 415 27.09 -31.12 20.80
N ALA A 416 27.51 -31.69 19.67
CA ALA A 416 28.19 -32.99 19.59
C ALA A 416 28.89 -33.17 18.23
N PRO A 417 29.96 -33.99 18.17
CA PRO A 417 30.56 -34.40 16.91
C PRO A 417 29.62 -35.35 16.14
N ALA A 418 29.55 -35.18 14.82
CA ALA A 418 28.75 -35.99 13.89
C ALA A 418 29.12 -37.49 13.88
N SER A 419 30.29 -37.85 14.39
CA SER A 419 30.76 -39.22 14.64
C SER A 419 31.89 -39.19 15.69
N PRO A 420 32.05 -40.24 16.52
CA PRO A 420 33.17 -40.34 17.45
C PRO A 420 34.52 -40.19 16.73
N GLY A 421 35.38 -39.30 17.24
CA GLY A 421 36.70 -39.03 16.65
C GLY A 421 36.70 -38.21 15.36
N ASP A 422 35.61 -37.52 15.01
CA ASP A 422 35.59 -36.60 13.86
C ASP A 422 36.59 -35.44 14.07
N ARG A 423 37.68 -35.46 13.28
CA ARG A 423 38.76 -34.47 13.29
C ARG A 423 38.30 -33.07 12.87
N ALA A 424 37.11 -32.93 12.30
CA ALA A 424 36.53 -31.65 11.94
C ALA A 424 35.72 -30.99 13.09
N PHE A 425 35.51 -31.66 14.22
CA PHE A 425 34.92 -31.05 15.42
C PHE A 425 35.95 -30.22 16.21
N PRO A 426 35.61 -29.08 16.85
CA PRO A 426 34.33 -28.34 16.78
C PRO A 426 34.08 -27.75 15.39
N TYR A 427 32.81 -27.55 15.01
CA TYR A 427 32.38 -27.04 13.71
C TYR A 427 32.18 -25.52 13.67
N VAL A 428 31.91 -24.88 14.82
CA VAL A 428 31.76 -23.42 14.92
C VAL A 428 33.02 -22.71 14.46
N GLY A 429 32.85 -21.62 13.71
CA GLY A 429 33.92 -20.84 13.07
C GLY A 429 34.41 -21.38 11.72
N LYS A 430 34.01 -22.58 11.30
CA LYS A 430 34.43 -23.19 10.02
C LYS A 430 33.50 -22.82 8.87
N LEU A 431 34.02 -22.87 7.64
CA LEU A 431 33.26 -22.58 6.43
C LEU A 431 32.15 -23.63 6.22
N VAL A 432 30.98 -23.17 5.79
CA VAL A 432 29.85 -24.05 5.41
C VAL A 432 30.28 -25.01 4.30
N HIS A 433 31.11 -24.55 3.35
CA HIS A 433 31.63 -25.35 2.25
C HIS A 433 32.60 -26.46 2.68
N ASP A 434 33.25 -26.34 3.85
CA ASP A 434 34.14 -27.37 4.39
C ASP A 434 33.38 -28.46 5.18
N LEU A 435 32.13 -28.19 5.59
CA LEU A 435 31.32 -29.05 6.44
C LEU A 435 30.28 -29.84 5.64
N THR A 436 29.97 -31.05 6.11
CA THR A 436 28.87 -31.87 5.58
C THR A 436 27.55 -31.57 6.28
N TRP A 437 26.41 -31.85 5.65
CA TRP A 437 25.10 -31.79 6.31
C TRP A 437 25.05 -32.64 7.59
N LYS A 438 25.74 -33.80 7.61
CA LYS A 438 25.84 -34.65 8.81
C LYS A 438 26.47 -33.92 10.02
N GLN A 439 27.32 -32.93 9.76
CA GLN A 439 28.01 -32.09 10.75
C GLN A 439 27.19 -30.84 11.09
N ILE A 440 26.69 -30.10 10.09
CA ILE A 440 25.91 -28.88 10.32
C ILE A 440 24.65 -29.15 11.16
N ARG A 441 24.01 -30.31 10.98
CA ARG A 441 22.80 -30.69 11.75
C ARG A 441 23.03 -31.01 13.24
N THR A 442 24.27 -30.97 13.75
CA THR A 442 24.57 -31.11 15.20
C THR A 442 24.93 -29.78 15.87
N ILE A 443 24.74 -28.67 15.15
CA ILE A 443 24.94 -27.31 15.62
C ILE A 443 23.59 -26.75 16.09
N ASP A 444 23.55 -26.23 17.31
CA ASP A 444 22.42 -25.47 17.83
C ASP A 444 22.64 -23.99 17.49
N CYS A 445 21.64 -23.32 16.90
CA CYS A 445 21.67 -21.89 16.62
C CYS A 445 20.43 -21.18 17.19
N GLY A 446 19.83 -21.75 18.23
CA GLY A 446 18.65 -21.23 18.91
C GLY A 446 18.74 -21.16 20.43
N SER A 447 19.70 -21.84 21.07
CA SER A 447 19.98 -21.68 22.50
C SER A 447 20.54 -20.29 22.87
N LYS A 448 21.25 -19.63 21.95
CA LYS A 448 21.80 -18.27 22.14
C LYS A 448 20.87 -17.20 21.58
N THR A 449 20.92 -16.02 22.19
CA THR A 449 20.29 -14.78 21.69
C THR A 449 21.32 -13.66 21.59
N LEU A 450 21.08 -12.73 20.67
CA LEU A 450 21.99 -11.60 20.40
C LEU A 450 21.70 -10.41 21.36
N PRO A 451 22.70 -9.82 22.04
CA PRO A 451 22.49 -8.71 22.98
C PRO A 451 21.80 -7.47 22.39
N GLU A 452 21.98 -7.22 21.11
CA GLU A 452 21.33 -6.14 20.35
C GLU A 452 19.87 -6.43 19.97
N LEU A 453 19.37 -7.64 20.25
CA LEU A 453 17.98 -8.08 20.03
C LEU A 453 17.31 -8.50 21.36
N PRO A 454 17.04 -7.55 22.29
CA PRO A 454 16.54 -7.87 23.63
C PRO A 454 15.13 -8.51 23.64
N ASP A 455 14.37 -8.39 22.56
CA ASP A 455 13.04 -9.00 22.38
C ASP A 455 13.12 -10.47 21.86
N GLN A 456 14.31 -10.96 21.51
CA GLN A 456 14.49 -12.27 20.87
C GLN A 456 14.34 -13.42 21.86
N VAL A 457 13.40 -14.34 21.60
CA VAL A 457 13.16 -15.51 22.45
C VAL A 457 13.95 -16.71 21.93
N ALA A 458 14.84 -17.23 22.78
CA ALA A 458 15.60 -18.45 22.51
C ALA A 458 14.70 -19.66 22.23
N VAL A 459 15.16 -20.57 21.37
CA VAL A 459 14.54 -21.87 21.11
C VAL A 459 15.62 -22.95 21.13
N PRO A 460 15.98 -23.49 22.31
CA PRO A 460 17.05 -24.48 22.44
C PRO A 460 16.87 -25.71 21.54
N GLY A 461 17.96 -26.18 20.95
CA GLY A 461 17.98 -27.28 19.99
C GLY A 461 17.57 -26.91 18.56
N ALA A 462 17.28 -25.63 18.26
CA ALA A 462 16.96 -25.19 16.90
C ALA A 462 18.24 -24.98 16.07
N GLY A 463 18.62 -26.00 15.31
CA GLY A 463 19.77 -25.95 14.39
C GLY A 463 19.46 -25.35 13.01
N ILE A 464 20.53 -25.16 12.23
CA ILE A 464 20.51 -24.72 10.82
C ILE A 464 19.70 -25.72 9.97
N PRO A 465 18.61 -25.29 9.29
CA PRO A 465 17.82 -26.19 8.45
C PRO A 465 18.36 -26.27 7.02
N THR A 466 17.95 -27.33 6.31
CA THR A 466 18.07 -27.38 4.85
C THR A 466 16.98 -26.55 4.18
N LEU A 467 17.24 -26.07 2.96
CA LEU A 467 16.25 -25.30 2.20
C LEU A 467 14.98 -26.13 1.89
N ASP A 468 15.12 -27.44 1.64
CA ASP A 468 13.98 -28.33 1.40
C ASP A 468 13.08 -28.43 2.65
N GLN A 469 13.63 -28.42 3.88
CA GLN A 469 12.85 -28.35 5.12
C GLN A 469 12.08 -27.03 5.28
N VAL A 470 12.64 -25.90 4.84
CA VAL A 470 11.91 -24.62 4.82
C VAL A 470 10.77 -24.67 3.80
N PHE A 471 10.97 -25.27 2.63
CA PHE A 471 9.89 -25.49 1.67
C PHE A 471 8.78 -26.40 2.22
N ASP A 472 9.12 -27.46 2.96
CA ASP A 472 8.12 -28.32 3.62
C ASP A 472 7.38 -27.62 4.77
N LEU A 473 8.05 -26.72 5.51
CA LEU A 473 7.39 -25.85 6.48
C LEU A 473 6.38 -24.90 5.81
N VAL A 474 6.75 -24.27 4.69
CA VAL A 474 5.82 -23.41 3.93
C VAL A 474 4.64 -24.24 3.38
N ARG A 475 4.86 -25.45 2.85
CA ARG A 475 3.76 -26.35 2.42
C ARG A 475 2.82 -26.72 3.57
N SER A 476 3.39 -27.18 4.69
CA SER A 476 2.62 -27.70 5.84
C SER A 476 1.86 -26.62 6.60
N SER A 477 2.28 -25.35 6.52
CA SER A 477 1.52 -24.20 7.05
C SER A 477 0.19 -23.92 6.32
N GLY A 478 -0.04 -24.49 5.14
CA GLY A 478 -1.21 -24.19 4.32
C GLY A 478 -1.19 -22.82 3.62
N ARG A 479 -0.29 -21.90 4.00
CA ARG A 479 -0.11 -20.58 3.35
C ARG A 479 0.23 -20.76 1.87
N ARG A 480 -0.72 -20.44 0.98
CA ARG A 480 -0.53 -20.45 -0.50
C ARG A 480 -0.08 -19.09 -1.06
N ASP A 481 -0.27 -18.05 -0.27
CA ASP A 481 0.00 -16.64 -0.54
C ASP A 481 1.48 -16.25 -0.32
N VAL A 482 2.12 -16.84 0.69
CA VAL A 482 3.48 -16.48 1.13
C VAL A 482 4.51 -16.69 0.02
N ARG A 483 5.39 -15.71 -0.16
CA ARG A 483 6.55 -15.77 -1.04
C ARG A 483 7.81 -16.12 -0.26
N LEU A 484 8.88 -16.49 -0.95
CA LEU A 484 10.22 -16.58 -0.35
C LEU A 484 11.18 -15.70 -1.14
N ASN A 485 12.02 -14.92 -0.45
CA ASN A 485 13.12 -14.17 -1.03
C ASN A 485 14.43 -14.76 -0.50
N ILE A 486 15.20 -15.38 -1.39
CA ILE A 486 16.30 -16.29 -1.02
C ILE A 486 17.64 -15.71 -1.46
N GLU A 487 18.51 -15.37 -0.51
CA GLU A 487 19.87 -14.89 -0.81
C GLU A 487 20.84 -16.04 -1.06
N THR A 488 21.72 -15.91 -2.08
CA THR A 488 22.94 -16.74 -2.16
C THR A 488 24.11 -16.02 -1.51
N LYS A 489 24.61 -16.53 -0.38
CA LYS A 489 25.77 -15.98 0.34
C LYS A 489 27.06 -16.50 -0.25
N LEU A 490 27.68 -15.68 -1.09
CA LEU A 490 28.96 -15.95 -1.76
C LEU A 490 29.62 -14.63 -2.15
N SER A 491 30.95 -14.63 -2.27
CA SER A 491 31.73 -13.44 -2.65
C SER A 491 32.37 -13.62 -4.04
N PRO A 492 32.52 -12.55 -4.84
CA PRO A 492 33.33 -12.56 -6.05
C PRO A 492 34.83 -12.33 -5.78
N LEU A 493 35.22 -12.04 -4.53
CA LEU A 493 36.60 -11.69 -4.14
C LEU A 493 37.43 -12.89 -3.68
N VAL A 494 36.80 -13.92 -3.10
CA VAL A 494 37.46 -15.10 -2.51
C VAL A 494 36.73 -16.40 -2.88
N ALA A 495 37.41 -17.54 -2.73
CA ALA A 495 36.92 -18.87 -3.11
C ALA A 495 36.67 -19.76 -1.88
N ASP A 496 35.84 -19.28 -0.96
CA ASP A 496 35.49 -19.92 0.33
C ASP A 496 34.08 -20.54 0.35
N THR A 497 33.42 -20.56 -0.82
CA THR A 497 32.03 -20.94 -1.02
C THR A 497 31.88 -21.75 -2.31
N GLU A 498 30.81 -22.54 -2.41
CA GLU A 498 30.47 -23.32 -3.61
C GLU A 498 30.46 -22.40 -4.86
N PRO A 499 31.18 -22.75 -5.94
CA PRO A 499 31.30 -21.89 -7.12
C PRO A 499 29.94 -21.44 -7.66
N TYR A 500 29.77 -20.12 -7.88
CA TYR A 500 28.45 -19.48 -8.09
C TYR A 500 27.56 -20.18 -9.13
N ARG A 501 28.12 -20.76 -10.21
CA ARG A 501 27.36 -21.53 -11.21
C ARG A 501 26.75 -22.81 -10.63
N SER A 502 27.50 -23.55 -9.82
CA SER A 502 27.01 -24.77 -9.17
C SER A 502 25.96 -24.42 -8.12
N PHE A 503 26.25 -23.44 -7.25
CA PHE A 503 25.30 -22.94 -6.25
C PHE A 503 23.99 -22.46 -6.90
N THR A 504 24.04 -21.51 -7.84
CA THR A 504 22.84 -21.01 -8.54
C THR A 504 22.06 -22.14 -9.21
N ALA A 505 22.73 -23.11 -9.84
CA ALA A 505 22.06 -24.26 -10.46
C ALA A 505 21.44 -25.22 -9.44
N LYS A 506 22.05 -25.44 -8.28
CA LYS A 506 21.45 -26.19 -7.16
C LYS A 506 20.18 -25.49 -6.67
N LEU A 507 20.23 -24.16 -6.46
CA LEU A 507 19.11 -23.36 -5.95
C LEU A 507 17.93 -23.33 -6.94
N VAL A 508 18.17 -23.00 -8.21
CA VAL A 508 17.13 -23.01 -9.25
C VAL A 508 16.46 -24.39 -9.34
N ARG A 509 17.24 -25.47 -9.40
CA ARG A 509 16.69 -26.84 -9.39
C ARG A 509 15.92 -27.17 -8.12
N ALA A 510 16.29 -26.62 -6.95
CA ALA A 510 15.55 -26.83 -5.71
C ALA A 510 14.17 -26.16 -5.78
N ILE A 511 14.12 -24.90 -6.22
CA ILE A 511 12.87 -24.13 -6.43
C ILE A 511 11.95 -24.81 -7.44
N GLU A 512 12.52 -25.37 -8.52
CA GLU A 512 11.80 -26.11 -9.56
C GLU A 512 11.25 -27.44 -9.05
N ARG A 513 12.08 -28.29 -8.41
CA ARG A 513 11.61 -29.52 -7.73
C ARG A 513 10.54 -29.21 -6.69
N ALA A 514 10.64 -28.05 -6.03
CA ALA A 514 9.73 -27.65 -4.99
C ALA A 514 8.36 -27.19 -5.49
N GLY A 515 8.21 -26.91 -6.79
CA GLY A 515 7.00 -26.32 -7.37
C GLY A 515 6.75 -24.86 -6.97
N LEU A 516 7.80 -24.13 -6.57
CA LEU A 516 7.69 -22.78 -6.00
C LEU A 516 8.17 -21.66 -6.93
N THR A 517 8.40 -21.95 -8.22
CA THR A 517 8.91 -21.02 -9.25
C THR A 517 8.28 -19.63 -9.22
N ASP A 518 6.95 -19.54 -9.14
CA ASP A 518 6.23 -18.26 -9.18
C ASP A 518 6.11 -17.57 -7.80
N ARG A 519 6.44 -18.30 -6.71
CA ARG A 519 6.44 -17.84 -5.31
C ARG A 519 7.82 -17.39 -4.81
N VAL A 520 8.90 -17.72 -5.52
CA VAL A 520 10.28 -17.41 -5.10
C VAL A 520 10.89 -16.23 -5.86
N THR A 521 11.66 -15.41 -5.17
CA THR A 521 12.70 -14.56 -5.75
C THR A 521 14.09 -15.00 -5.29
N ILE A 522 15.09 -14.90 -6.17
CA ILE A 522 16.51 -15.07 -5.82
C ILE A 522 17.16 -13.69 -5.73
N GLN A 523 17.80 -13.41 -4.60
CA GLN A 523 18.57 -12.18 -4.36
C GLN A 523 20.05 -12.50 -4.17
N SER A 524 20.94 -11.55 -4.47
CA SER A 524 22.35 -11.61 -4.06
C SER A 524 23.03 -10.25 -4.29
N PHE A 525 24.05 -9.95 -3.48
CA PHE A 525 25.03 -8.91 -3.78
C PHE A 525 25.90 -9.29 -4.98
N ASP A 526 26.14 -10.58 -5.22
CA ASP A 526 26.82 -11.05 -6.41
C ASP A 526 25.83 -11.26 -7.57
N TRP A 527 25.79 -10.27 -8.46
CA TRP A 527 24.89 -10.25 -9.60
C TRP A 527 25.25 -11.31 -10.67
N ARG A 528 26.36 -12.07 -10.51
CA ARG A 528 26.63 -13.27 -11.32
C ARG A 528 25.55 -14.33 -11.05
N THR A 529 25.07 -14.44 -9.80
CA THR A 529 23.88 -15.25 -9.44
C THR A 529 22.65 -14.76 -10.19
N ILE A 530 22.32 -13.47 -10.10
CA ILE A 530 21.14 -12.85 -10.76
C ILE A 530 21.12 -13.14 -12.26
N THR A 531 22.24 -12.85 -12.91
CA THR A 531 22.40 -12.99 -14.37
C THR A 531 22.26 -14.44 -14.80
N TYR A 532 22.84 -15.38 -14.04
CA TYR A 532 22.83 -16.80 -14.39
C TYR A 532 21.53 -17.52 -13.99
N ALA A 533 20.90 -17.17 -12.86
CA ALA A 533 19.58 -17.65 -12.48
C ALA A 533 18.55 -17.34 -13.58
N ARG A 534 18.59 -16.12 -14.12
CA ARG A 534 17.76 -15.67 -15.24
C ARG A 534 18.07 -16.39 -16.57
N GLN A 535 19.27 -16.93 -16.75
CA GLN A 535 19.61 -17.78 -17.90
C GLN A 535 19.06 -19.20 -17.73
N LEU A 536 19.06 -19.74 -16.51
CA LEU A 536 18.51 -21.06 -16.20
C LEU A 536 16.97 -21.06 -16.24
N ASN A 537 16.30 -20.13 -15.55
CA ASN A 537 14.84 -20.04 -15.52
C ASN A 537 14.37 -18.58 -15.41
N ARG A 538 13.77 -18.07 -16.50
CA ARG A 538 13.26 -16.69 -16.60
C ARG A 538 11.99 -16.39 -15.79
N LYS A 539 11.31 -17.41 -15.25
CA LYS A 539 10.10 -17.23 -14.42
C LYS A 539 10.41 -16.87 -12.97
N ILE A 540 11.52 -17.39 -12.44
CA ILE A 540 11.97 -17.07 -11.09
C ILE A 540 12.36 -15.59 -11.08
N GLY A 541 11.75 -14.81 -10.18
CA GLY A 541 12.07 -13.40 -10.04
C GLY A 541 13.47 -13.20 -9.47
N THR A 542 14.15 -12.11 -9.84
CA THR A 542 15.48 -11.80 -9.30
C THR A 542 15.56 -10.38 -8.76
N VAL A 543 16.27 -10.23 -7.65
CA VAL A 543 16.46 -8.99 -6.88
C VAL A 543 17.93 -8.62 -6.90
N ALA A 544 18.24 -7.38 -7.23
CA ALA A 544 19.58 -6.81 -7.11
C ALA A 544 19.76 -6.21 -5.71
N LEU A 545 20.55 -6.87 -4.86
CA LEU A 545 21.01 -6.28 -3.60
C LEU A 545 22.13 -5.26 -3.88
N VAL A 546 22.13 -4.17 -3.12
CA VAL A 546 23.03 -3.01 -3.29
C VAL A 546 23.50 -2.50 -1.92
N TRP A 547 24.77 -2.77 -1.62
CA TRP A 547 25.51 -2.13 -0.54
C TRP A 547 26.28 -0.94 -1.13
N GLN A 548 25.95 0.30 -0.74
CA GLN A 548 26.67 1.47 -1.26
C GLN A 548 26.59 2.64 -0.27
N TYR A 549 27.77 3.15 0.08
CA TYR A 549 27.96 4.28 1.00
C TYR A 549 28.90 5.33 0.35
N GLY A 550 29.62 6.10 1.17
CA GLY A 550 30.45 7.23 0.80
C GLY A 550 31.93 6.90 0.57
N PRO A 551 32.83 7.89 0.77
CA PRO A 551 34.26 7.73 0.52
C PRO A 551 35.00 6.87 1.55
N ALA A 552 34.57 6.92 2.82
CA ALA A 552 35.25 6.22 3.91
C ALA A 552 34.86 4.74 3.97
N GLU A 553 33.61 4.44 3.64
CA GLU A 553 32.99 3.12 3.71
C GLU A 553 33.16 2.31 2.41
N CYS A 554 33.73 2.91 1.37
CA CYS A 554 34.04 2.28 0.08
C CYS A 554 35.46 2.64 -0.37
N ALA A 555 36.42 2.61 0.55
CA ALA A 555 37.81 3.00 0.29
C ALA A 555 38.59 1.97 -0.55
N SER A 556 38.16 0.71 -0.52
CA SER A 556 38.84 -0.45 -1.09
C SER A 556 37.83 -1.50 -1.58
N LEU A 557 38.30 -2.46 -2.39
CA LEU A 557 37.48 -3.62 -2.77
C LEU A 557 37.10 -4.53 -1.58
N ALA A 558 37.81 -4.43 -0.45
CA ALA A 558 37.53 -5.24 0.75
C ALA A 558 36.30 -4.73 1.53
N ASP A 559 35.82 -3.52 1.25
CA ASP A 559 34.64 -2.93 1.89
C ASP A 559 33.32 -3.35 1.19
N GLU A 560 33.42 -4.27 0.22
CA GLU A 560 32.33 -4.96 -0.50
C GLU A 560 31.27 -4.06 -1.18
N CYS A 561 31.53 -2.75 -1.34
CA CYS A 561 30.62 -1.81 -1.99
C CYS A 561 30.27 -2.20 -3.43
N SER A 562 28.97 -2.22 -3.75
CA SER A 562 28.43 -2.83 -4.95
C SER A 562 28.58 -1.99 -6.22
N LEU A 563 28.55 -0.65 -6.17
CA LEU A 563 28.52 0.20 -7.37
C LEU A 563 29.84 0.94 -7.60
N ARG A 564 30.18 1.85 -6.68
CA ARG A 564 31.45 2.59 -6.61
C ARG A 564 32.38 1.81 -5.69
N ALA A 565 32.78 0.62 -6.13
CA ALA A 565 33.49 -0.39 -5.33
C ALA A 565 34.88 0.06 -4.82
N VAL A 566 35.44 1.10 -5.44
CA VAL A 566 36.38 2.02 -4.80
C VAL A 566 35.85 3.42 -5.07
N TYR A 567 35.75 4.26 -4.04
CA TYR A 567 35.15 5.57 -4.17
C TYR A 567 36.03 6.52 -4.99
N GLY A 568 35.44 7.17 -5.99
CA GLY A 568 36.12 8.13 -6.86
C GLY A 568 36.99 7.51 -7.96
N ASP A 569 37.56 6.32 -7.74
CA ASP A 569 38.36 5.62 -8.75
C ASP A 569 37.48 5.05 -9.88
N ARG A 570 37.56 5.68 -11.05
CA ARG A 570 36.83 5.29 -12.27
C ARG A 570 37.48 4.15 -13.06
N SER A 571 38.68 3.70 -12.66
CA SER A 571 39.37 2.55 -13.26
C SER A 571 38.89 1.23 -12.64
N VAL A 572 38.53 1.24 -11.35
CA VAL A 572 37.99 0.08 -10.65
C VAL A 572 36.56 -0.20 -11.10
N ARG A 573 36.36 -1.40 -11.66
CA ARG A 573 35.02 -1.97 -11.89
C ARG A 573 34.62 -2.82 -10.69
N SER A 574 33.38 -2.69 -10.26
CA SER A 574 32.82 -3.56 -9.22
C SER A 574 32.80 -5.04 -9.67
N PRO A 575 33.37 -5.96 -8.88
CA PRO A 575 33.28 -7.40 -9.16
C PRO A 575 31.87 -7.96 -8.85
N TRP A 576 31.09 -7.26 -8.00
CA TRP A 576 29.74 -7.62 -7.58
C TRP A 576 28.70 -7.51 -8.69
N THR A 577 28.86 -6.54 -9.59
CA THR A 577 27.87 -6.23 -10.66
C THR A 577 27.95 -7.15 -11.89
N ALA A 578 28.50 -8.36 -11.76
CA ALA A 578 28.73 -9.31 -12.87
C ALA A 578 29.54 -8.74 -14.06
N GLY A 579 30.36 -7.72 -13.82
CA GLY A 579 31.13 -7.00 -14.86
C GLY A 579 30.37 -5.86 -15.54
N LEU A 580 29.17 -5.50 -15.08
CA LEU A 580 28.45 -4.31 -15.52
C LEU A 580 29.08 -3.05 -14.92
N ASP A 581 29.93 -2.39 -15.73
CA ASP A 581 30.72 -1.23 -15.36
C ASP A 581 29.85 0.00 -14.96
N TRP A 582 29.64 0.20 -13.66
CA TRP A 582 28.86 1.33 -13.09
C TRP A 582 29.23 2.68 -13.71
N TRP A 583 30.52 2.92 -13.96
CA TRP A 583 31.02 4.20 -14.48
C TRP A 583 30.63 4.49 -15.94
N ARG A 584 30.04 3.50 -16.64
CA ARG A 584 29.41 3.65 -17.97
C ARG A 584 27.90 3.87 -17.92
N TYR A 585 27.24 3.38 -16.86
CA TYR A 585 25.79 3.52 -16.70
C TYR A 585 25.44 4.79 -15.94
N GLN A 586 26.12 5.03 -14.81
CA GLN A 586 25.87 6.12 -13.85
C GLN A 586 24.38 6.28 -13.46
N ASP A 587 23.64 5.17 -13.51
CA ASP A 587 22.19 5.11 -13.41
C ASP A 587 21.80 3.72 -12.88
N LEU A 588 21.29 3.70 -11.64
CA LEU A 588 20.99 2.44 -10.94
C LEU A 588 19.89 1.65 -11.63
N GLY A 589 18.86 2.33 -12.14
CA GLY A 589 17.75 1.68 -12.81
C GLY A 589 18.18 1.00 -14.11
N LYS A 590 19.00 1.67 -14.93
CA LYS A 590 19.59 1.05 -16.12
C LYS A 590 20.50 -0.14 -15.77
N LEU A 591 21.34 -0.02 -14.74
CA LEU A 591 22.28 -1.08 -14.34
C LEU A 591 21.55 -2.35 -13.86
N VAL A 592 20.56 -2.19 -12.96
CA VAL A 592 19.73 -3.29 -12.43
C VAL A 592 18.94 -3.97 -13.56
N ARG A 593 18.39 -3.20 -14.50
CA ARG A 593 17.70 -3.74 -15.69
C ARG A 593 18.64 -4.44 -16.66
N ALA A 594 19.91 -4.03 -16.75
CA ALA A 594 20.93 -4.71 -17.56
C ALA A 594 21.37 -6.06 -16.93
N ALA A 595 21.43 -6.15 -15.60
CA ALA A 595 21.58 -7.42 -14.88
C ALA A 595 20.35 -8.34 -15.04
N GLY A 596 19.21 -7.76 -15.42
CA GLY A 596 17.96 -8.46 -15.68
C GLY A 596 17.08 -8.70 -14.45
N ALA A 597 17.38 -8.03 -13.33
CA ALA A 597 16.55 -8.06 -12.13
C ALA A 597 15.24 -7.27 -12.31
N GLY A 598 14.20 -7.70 -11.59
CA GLY A 598 12.88 -7.03 -11.54
C GLY A 598 12.70 -6.13 -10.31
N THR A 599 13.55 -6.30 -9.30
CA THR A 599 13.53 -5.55 -8.04
C THR A 599 14.93 -5.03 -7.75
N VAL A 600 15.03 -3.81 -7.23
CA VAL A 600 16.22 -3.32 -6.54
C VAL A 600 15.97 -3.32 -5.03
N SER A 601 16.95 -3.80 -4.27
CA SER A 601 16.95 -3.82 -2.82
C SER A 601 18.26 -3.20 -2.36
N ALA A 602 18.17 -2.07 -1.69
CA ALA A 602 19.31 -1.29 -1.23
C ALA A 602 19.13 -0.93 0.25
N ASN A 603 20.20 -0.49 0.92
CA ASN A 603 19.99 0.17 2.20
C ASN A 603 19.18 1.46 1.99
N TRP A 604 18.23 1.73 2.89
CA TRP A 604 17.12 2.67 2.64
C TRP A 604 17.57 4.14 2.46
N GLN A 605 18.75 4.52 2.95
CA GLN A 605 19.30 5.88 2.80
C GLN A 605 19.57 6.23 1.33
N VAL A 606 19.81 5.21 0.47
CA VAL A 606 19.98 5.38 -0.98
C VAL A 606 18.74 6.02 -1.64
N HIS A 607 17.57 5.94 -0.99
CA HIS A 607 16.30 6.46 -1.51
C HIS A 607 15.77 7.71 -0.78
N ASP A 608 16.27 8.07 0.40
CA ASP A 608 15.87 9.28 1.14
C ASP A 608 16.82 10.45 0.85
N SER A 609 16.49 11.26 -0.16
CA SER A 609 17.22 12.49 -0.49
C SER A 609 16.92 13.67 0.46
N ALA A 610 16.04 13.49 1.44
CA ALA A 610 15.57 14.54 2.36
C ALA A 610 16.05 14.31 3.80
N GLN A 611 17.18 13.61 3.98
CA GLN A 611 17.62 13.03 5.26
C GLN A 611 17.96 14.00 6.41
N GLY A 612 17.74 15.30 6.24
CA GLY A 612 17.93 16.31 7.28
C GLY A 612 17.19 16.00 8.60
N ILE A 613 17.84 16.36 9.70
CA ILE A 613 17.30 16.41 11.08
C ILE A 613 17.16 15.03 11.76
N VAL A 614 18.29 14.47 12.20
CA VAL A 614 18.45 13.96 13.59
C VAL A 614 19.88 14.26 14.06
N ARG A 615 20.06 14.68 15.33
CA ARG A 615 21.37 14.74 16.00
C ARG A 615 21.69 13.40 16.67
N SER A 616 22.22 12.44 15.91
CA SER A 616 22.64 11.12 16.40
C SER A 616 24.02 10.78 15.82
N THR A 617 24.86 10.11 16.61
CA THR A 617 26.33 10.16 16.44
C THR A 617 27.00 8.84 16.05
N ASP A 618 26.28 7.75 15.75
CA ASP A 618 26.70 6.85 14.64
C ASP A 618 25.70 5.76 14.25
N TRP A 619 25.89 5.17 13.05
CA TRP A 619 25.41 3.82 12.65
C TRP A 619 25.75 3.29 11.22
N TYR A 620 26.26 3.99 10.18
CA TYR A 620 27.02 5.25 10.04
C TYR A 620 26.23 6.37 9.33
N LEU A 621 26.88 7.52 9.06
CA LEU A 621 26.28 8.83 9.35
C LEU A 621 25.20 9.32 8.39
N ARG A 622 23.98 9.53 8.92
CA ARG A 622 22.88 10.21 8.21
C ARG A 622 23.24 11.68 7.97
N GLN A 623 22.97 12.19 6.76
CA GLN A 623 23.00 13.61 6.31
C GLN A 623 24.17 14.12 5.43
N ASP A 624 25.16 13.33 5.02
CA ASP A 624 26.18 13.83 4.06
C ASP A 624 25.71 13.73 2.58
N PRO A 625 25.50 14.85 1.86
CA PRO A 625 25.12 14.84 0.45
C PRO A 625 26.26 14.41 -0.52
N ALA A 626 27.48 14.17 -0.03
CA ALA A 626 28.56 13.56 -0.80
C ALA A 626 28.36 12.05 -1.03
N TYR A 627 27.44 11.42 -0.30
CA TYR A 627 27.13 9.99 -0.42
C TYR A 627 26.29 9.66 -1.67
N PHE A 628 26.19 8.37 -2.01
CA PHE A 628 25.42 7.95 -3.17
C PHE A 628 23.90 7.96 -2.90
N HIS A 629 23.25 9.04 -3.33
CA HIS A 629 21.80 9.05 -3.51
C HIS A 629 21.45 8.41 -4.85
N GLY A 630 20.60 7.38 -4.82
CA GLY A 630 20.08 6.73 -6.01
C GLY A 630 18.93 7.52 -6.65
N PRO A 631 18.42 7.06 -7.81
CA PRO A 631 17.18 7.59 -8.37
C PRO A 631 16.02 7.43 -7.38
N THR A 632 15.12 8.40 -7.35
CA THR A 632 13.94 8.36 -6.46
C THR A 632 13.09 7.11 -6.72
N VAL A 633 12.41 6.60 -5.68
CA VAL A 633 11.53 5.41 -5.78
C VAL A 633 10.53 5.54 -6.95
N PRO A 634 9.84 6.68 -7.16
CA PRO A 634 8.90 6.81 -8.28
C PRO A 634 9.58 6.91 -9.66
N GLU A 635 10.89 7.20 -9.74
CA GLU A 635 11.65 7.05 -10.98
C GLU A 635 11.98 5.58 -11.25
N LEU A 636 12.47 4.84 -10.25
CA LEU A 636 12.78 3.41 -10.37
C LEU A 636 11.55 2.62 -10.82
N GLN A 637 10.39 2.91 -10.23
CA GLN A 637 9.11 2.32 -10.61
C GLN A 637 8.68 2.74 -12.02
N ARG A 638 8.48 4.04 -12.30
CA ARG A 638 7.86 4.50 -13.56
C ARG A 638 8.78 4.46 -14.78
N ARG A 639 10.09 4.73 -14.62
CA ARG A 639 11.06 4.82 -15.72
C ARG A 639 11.66 3.47 -16.08
N TYR A 640 11.83 2.59 -15.08
CA TYR A 640 12.55 1.32 -15.24
C TYR A 640 11.71 0.08 -14.98
N GLY A 641 10.48 0.21 -14.48
CA GLY A 641 9.62 -0.93 -14.15
C GLY A 641 10.29 -1.84 -13.11
N LEU A 642 10.95 -1.23 -12.12
CA LEU A 642 11.58 -1.91 -11.00
C LEU A 642 10.72 -1.75 -9.75
N LYS A 643 10.55 -2.85 -9.02
CA LYS A 643 10.14 -2.78 -7.61
C LYS A 643 11.28 -2.26 -6.75
N VAL A 644 10.96 -1.55 -5.68
CA VAL A 644 11.94 -1.10 -4.67
C VAL A 644 11.57 -1.69 -3.32
N VAL A 645 12.47 -2.48 -2.72
CA VAL A 645 12.26 -3.15 -1.42
C VAL A 645 13.53 -3.01 -0.59
N PRO A 646 13.72 -1.93 0.19
CA PRO A 646 14.94 -1.73 0.96
C PRO A 646 15.02 -2.61 2.21
N TYR A 647 16.24 -2.76 2.72
CA TYR A 647 16.61 -3.52 3.91
C TYR A 647 17.59 -2.71 4.79
N THR A 648 17.83 -3.03 6.05
CA THR A 648 16.87 -3.65 6.98
C THR A 648 16.30 -2.50 7.82
N VAL A 649 14.96 -2.36 7.87
CA VAL A 649 14.31 -1.15 8.39
C VAL A 649 13.46 -1.47 9.61
N ASP A 650 14.00 -1.20 10.80
CA ASP A 650 13.50 -1.77 12.07
C ASP A 650 12.90 -0.73 13.04
N ASP A 651 13.18 0.55 12.82
CA ASP A 651 12.58 1.65 13.57
C ASP A 651 11.23 2.07 12.94
N PRO A 652 10.12 2.15 13.70
CA PRO A 652 8.80 2.49 13.16
C PRO A 652 8.69 3.87 12.50
N ALA A 653 9.49 4.86 12.89
CA ALA A 653 9.47 6.18 12.25
C ALA A 653 10.25 6.18 10.91
N VAL A 654 11.32 5.40 10.81
CA VAL A 654 11.98 5.12 9.53
C VAL A 654 11.09 4.25 8.63
N MET A 655 10.41 3.22 9.16
CA MET A 655 9.42 2.42 8.42
C MET A 655 8.35 3.32 7.79
N GLN A 656 7.77 4.25 8.56
CA GLN A 656 6.80 5.23 8.05
C GLN A 656 7.41 6.08 6.93
N ARG A 657 8.59 6.69 7.15
CA ARG A 657 9.26 7.52 6.14
C ARG A 657 9.53 6.73 4.84
N VAL A 658 9.96 5.48 4.95
CA VAL A 658 10.23 4.62 3.78
C VAL A 658 8.93 4.21 3.07
N ILE A 659 7.82 4.03 3.81
CA ILE A 659 6.48 3.86 3.24
C ILE A 659 6.01 5.13 2.49
N ASP A 660 6.32 6.32 3.02
CA ASP A 660 6.00 7.63 2.43
C ASP A 660 6.78 7.89 1.13
N LEU A 661 8.02 7.37 1.00
CA LEU A 661 8.78 7.36 -0.26
C LEU A 661 8.11 6.52 -1.35
N GLY A 662 7.15 5.65 -1.01
CA GLY A 662 6.35 4.88 -1.97
C GLY A 662 6.93 3.51 -2.36
N VAL A 663 7.79 2.91 -1.53
CA VAL A 663 8.42 1.60 -1.83
C VAL A 663 7.39 0.46 -1.96
N ASP A 664 7.74 -0.59 -2.71
CA ASP A 664 6.91 -1.77 -2.94
C ASP A 664 6.83 -2.69 -1.70
N GLY A 665 7.77 -2.56 -0.76
CA GLY A 665 7.85 -3.38 0.44
C GLY A 665 9.04 -3.01 1.32
N ILE A 666 9.21 -3.68 2.46
CA ILE A 666 10.35 -3.52 3.38
C ILE A 666 10.80 -4.89 3.91
N ILE A 667 12.12 -5.06 4.06
CA ILE A 667 12.77 -6.15 4.80
C ILE A 667 13.10 -5.66 6.22
N THR A 668 12.72 -6.43 7.26
CA THR A 668 12.88 -6.05 8.69
C THR A 668 13.13 -7.26 9.59
N ASP A 669 13.95 -7.07 10.64
CA ASP A 669 14.10 -8.00 11.76
C ASP A 669 12.82 -8.08 12.62
N TYR A 670 11.98 -7.04 12.60
CA TYR A 670 10.79 -6.85 13.45
C TYR A 670 9.49 -6.80 12.62
N PRO A 671 9.05 -7.91 12.01
CA PRO A 671 7.91 -7.91 11.10
C PRO A 671 6.60 -7.44 11.75
N GLU A 672 6.37 -7.70 13.05
CA GLU A 672 5.18 -7.21 13.77
C GLU A 672 5.12 -5.67 13.85
N ARG A 673 6.27 -5.00 14.02
CA ARG A 673 6.34 -3.53 14.02
C ARG A 673 5.99 -3.00 12.63
N LEU A 674 6.49 -3.63 11.57
CA LEU A 674 6.17 -3.28 10.18
C LEU A 674 4.70 -3.57 9.82
N VAL A 675 4.13 -4.67 10.30
CA VAL A 675 2.69 -4.98 10.13
C VAL A 675 1.83 -3.88 10.75
N ALA A 676 2.13 -3.42 11.96
CA ALA A 676 1.40 -2.33 12.60
C ALA A 676 1.48 -1.02 11.79
N VAL A 677 2.68 -0.64 11.29
CA VAL A 677 2.85 0.56 10.45
C VAL A 677 2.16 0.41 9.09
N ALA A 678 2.27 -0.74 8.43
CA ALA A 678 1.63 -1.00 7.14
C ALA A 678 0.09 -0.96 7.25
N ILE A 679 -0.48 -1.58 8.30
CA ILE A 679 -1.92 -1.52 8.59
C ILE A 679 -2.38 -0.08 8.80
N ARG A 680 -1.65 0.72 9.59
CA ARG A 680 -1.96 2.15 9.82
C ARG A 680 -2.05 2.95 8.51
N ASN A 681 -1.22 2.61 7.54
CA ASN A 681 -1.17 3.24 6.21
C ASN A 681 -2.13 2.59 5.19
N GLY A 682 -3.01 1.67 5.59
CA GLY A 682 -3.95 0.98 4.69
C GLY A 682 -3.31 -0.07 3.78
N LEU A 683 -2.05 -0.43 4.01
CA LEU A 683 -1.25 -1.26 3.10
C LEU A 683 -1.32 -2.76 3.37
N ARG A 684 -1.93 -3.17 4.49
CA ARG A 684 -2.21 -4.56 4.86
C ARG A 684 -3.57 -4.69 5.54
#